data_AF-A0A7I7T0U4-F1
#
_entry.id   AF-A0A7I7T0U4-F1
#
_cell.length_a   1.000
_cell.length_b   1.000
_cell.length_c   1.000
_cell.angle_alpha   90.00
_cell.angle_beta   90.00
_cell.angle_gamma   90.00
#
_symmetry.space_group_name_H-M   'P 1'
#
loop_
_entity.id
_entity.type
_entity.pdbx_description
1 polymer ?
#
loop_
_entity_poly.entity_id
_entity_poly.type
_entity_poly.pdbx_seq_one_letter_code
_entity_poly.pdbx_strand_id
1 'polypeptide(L)'
;MAARSRANRGKPRHRPAKTRSVATWLRAGSVAVGLGAAMAVGQGVASADTASAAPGGTAHRPEGPSATTGTRAADLQRNRHAAATGGYVAHQIADASIAPTPAATQSPLHRPATAPVFAVAAVSPTADTTGRITVASLTPAAAYPAPVTAPVTLAGIVSDVLSWTGLSALAHQLPIPALPVPEPLAAAWTAVREIEYRINNRYPSAKPTITAEDPKTGVVTGSLNATDPDGDQITYTVTTQPAKGTVTVNEDGSFSYTPDAAEAASGGTDIFRVKVSDANAANPAAIHGLLGLLGVTSEPTVAVRLTVTAVGAPATTVTVNATAGTPDPHTGVTIITVISSDSAGNPVTYTATSLQGTVSPSPTQASTLTFTPGAGYTPADVVTDPGHATDTITITATDTAGATSAAVVTITQTALADTPVAGTPTVGTPATDTGTVTGTANFTDPAGRTLTYSITSSPSLGTLSLTGNGGFSYTPTTTARTNAASGGPTTDTFTVTATNATGASANETVSVPISPTASSTGPIKITVGTNPEQLAISPDGAHLYVTNNGSKSVSVIDTATNTVATTIAVGNSPTAIKMAPDGKHVYVTNFDDGTISVISTATNTVTATVTVGGNPEGLAISADGSTLDVAIDGNNITQAAVTQINTATNTVSTTTLLGDGETIRPSGVASVGGTLYVTDYSSNYMFVIPSPGTLTGATRIYVGGQAVDQVNPLDPVLSSDGTTLYVAERFVPNIGPAIAVVDLSSATTTQHIHIPAAVQEIVKSPDGGSLFITNGGNTVSKLDLATGAVTTVATYDDGAGTGIAVSPDGTHLYATNYGNGTVEVTALS
;
A
#
# COMPACT_ATOMS: atom_id res chain seq x y z
N MET A 1 4.76 -48.57 27.62
CA MET A 1 4.47 -48.22 26.21
C MET A 1 5.78 -47.72 25.62
N ALA A 2 6.43 -48.32 24.61
CA ALA A 2 5.95 -48.87 23.33
C ALA A 2 5.42 -47.76 22.39
N ALA A 3 5.93 -47.57 21.16
CA ALA A 3 7.02 -48.28 20.47
C ALA A 3 7.73 -47.40 19.39
N ARG A 4 8.84 -47.92 18.82
CA ARG A 4 9.63 -47.31 17.72
C ARG A 4 8.99 -47.54 16.34
N SER A 5 9.31 -46.72 15.33
CA SER A 5 9.53 -47.19 13.94
C SER A 5 10.43 -46.24 13.14
N ARG A 6 10.93 -46.66 11.96
CA ARG A 6 11.99 -45.98 11.17
C ARG A 6 11.87 -46.31 9.67
N ALA A 7 12.04 -45.30 8.79
CA ALA A 7 12.25 -45.42 7.32
C ALA A 7 11.03 -45.98 6.50
N ASN A 8 11.00 -45.97 5.15
CA ASN A 8 12.05 -45.70 4.14
C ASN A 8 11.51 -45.12 2.78
N ARG A 9 12.45 -44.74 1.90
CA ARG A 9 12.38 -44.16 0.51
C ARG A 9 11.23 -44.59 -0.45
N GLY A 10 10.83 -43.67 -1.34
CA GLY A 10 10.13 -43.97 -2.62
C GLY A 10 9.93 -42.77 -3.58
N LYS A 11 10.29 -42.91 -4.87
CA LYS A 11 10.15 -41.97 -6.02
C LYS A 11 10.05 -42.83 -7.31
N PRO A 12 9.71 -42.33 -8.53
CA PRO A 12 8.77 -41.26 -8.96
C PRO A 12 7.92 -41.65 -10.23
N ARG A 13 7.15 -40.68 -10.81
CA ARG A 13 6.80 -40.45 -12.27
C ARG A 13 5.33 -40.52 -12.79
N HIS A 14 4.99 -39.43 -13.52
CA HIS A 14 4.19 -39.24 -14.76
C HIS A 14 2.75 -39.81 -14.99
N ARG A 15 1.81 -38.87 -15.30
CA ARG A 15 1.06 -38.59 -16.58
C ARG A 15 0.65 -39.77 -17.52
N PRO A 16 -0.40 -39.64 -18.37
CA PRO A 16 -1.12 -38.42 -18.82
C PRO A 16 -2.68 -38.51 -18.79
N ALA A 17 -3.39 -37.63 -19.51
CA ALA A 17 -4.87 -37.50 -19.56
C ALA A 17 -5.46 -37.70 -20.97
N LYS A 18 -6.80 -37.84 -21.13
CA LYS A 18 -7.55 -37.36 -22.32
C LYS A 18 -9.11 -37.35 -22.24
N THR A 19 -9.68 -36.19 -22.60
CA THR A 19 -10.91 -35.89 -23.41
C THR A 19 -12.26 -36.62 -23.28
N ARG A 20 -13.28 -35.84 -22.87
CA ARG A 20 -14.58 -35.48 -23.53
C ARG A 20 -15.48 -36.55 -24.21
N SER A 21 -16.77 -36.50 -23.84
CA SER A 21 -17.97 -36.92 -24.61
C SER A 21 -19.09 -35.87 -24.48
N VAL A 22 -20.18 -35.94 -25.28
CA VAL A 22 -21.14 -34.82 -25.56
C VAL A 22 -22.57 -35.30 -25.93
N ALA A 23 -23.60 -34.45 -25.67
CA ALA A 23 -24.97 -34.39 -26.23
C ALA A 23 -26.07 -35.39 -25.75
N THR A 24 -27.41 -35.20 -25.92
CA THR A 24 -28.38 -34.04 -26.03
C THR A 24 -29.84 -34.62 -26.06
N TRP A 25 -30.90 -33.79 -26.04
CA TRP A 25 -32.35 -34.02 -26.40
C TRP A 25 -33.36 -34.37 -25.26
N LEU A 26 -34.67 -33.97 -25.28
CA LEU A 26 -35.38 -32.77 -25.81
C LEU A 26 -36.89 -32.70 -25.39
N ARG A 27 -37.45 -31.50 -25.07
CA ARG A 27 -38.91 -31.07 -25.17
C ARG A 27 -39.99 -31.78 -24.30
N ALA A 28 -41.22 -31.27 -24.06
CA ALA A 28 -41.92 -29.98 -24.36
C ALA A 28 -43.10 -29.66 -23.37
N GLY A 29 -43.50 -28.38 -23.28
CA GLY A 29 -44.70 -27.83 -22.57
C GLY A 29 -44.44 -26.38 -22.02
N SER A 30 -45.30 -25.34 -22.01
CA SER A 30 -46.73 -25.07 -22.37
C SER A 30 -47.78 -25.26 -21.24
N VAL A 31 -48.71 -24.34 -20.93
CA VAL A 31 -48.97 -22.91 -21.34
C VAL A 31 -49.99 -22.19 -20.39
N ALA A 32 -50.24 -20.88 -20.58
CA ALA A 32 -51.31 -20.01 -20.00
C ALA A 32 -51.20 -19.55 -18.51
N VAL A 33 -51.82 -18.45 -18.02
CA VAL A 33 -52.02 -17.03 -18.46
C VAL A 33 -52.70 -16.28 -17.28
N GLY A 34 -52.41 -14.98 -17.06
CA GLY A 34 -53.09 -14.14 -16.05
C GLY A 34 -52.66 -12.66 -16.10
N LEU A 35 -53.57 -11.71 -15.85
CA LEU A 35 -53.40 -10.28 -16.20
C LEU A 35 -53.40 -9.29 -15.02
N GLY A 36 -52.59 -8.24 -15.16
CA GLY A 36 -52.88 -6.86 -14.70
C GLY A 36 -52.53 -6.48 -13.25
N ALA A 37 -52.54 -5.19 -12.87
CA ALA A 37 -52.45 -3.93 -13.64
C ALA A 37 -52.26 -2.72 -12.68
N ALA A 38 -51.84 -1.57 -13.22
CA ALA A 38 -51.65 -0.26 -12.55
C ALA A 38 -50.55 -0.21 -11.45
N MET A 39 -49.67 0.79 -11.30
CA MET A 39 -49.63 2.24 -11.59
C MET A 39 -50.48 3.14 -10.66
N ALA A 40 -50.07 4.36 -10.28
CA ALA A 40 -48.74 5.00 -10.13
C ALA A 40 -48.89 6.41 -9.48
N VAL A 41 -47.77 7.02 -9.08
CA VAL A 41 -47.56 8.47 -8.79
C VAL A 41 -48.18 9.04 -7.49
N GLY A 42 -47.41 9.87 -6.79
CA GLY A 42 -47.83 10.62 -5.60
C GLY A 42 -46.69 11.43 -4.96
N GLN A 43 -46.14 12.43 -5.67
CA GLN A 43 -45.09 13.33 -5.16
C GLN A 43 -45.65 14.40 -4.21
N GLY A 44 -44.88 14.81 -3.20
CA GLY A 44 -45.22 15.90 -2.26
C GLY A 44 -44.03 16.21 -1.33
N VAL A 45 -43.85 17.49 -0.95
CA VAL A 45 -42.56 17.99 -0.41
C VAL A 45 -42.72 18.91 0.81
N ALA A 46 -41.68 18.90 1.67
CA ALA A 46 -41.16 20.02 2.48
C ALA A 46 -41.64 20.25 3.94
N SER A 47 -40.66 20.78 4.70
CA SER A 47 -40.73 21.63 5.92
C SER A 47 -41.47 21.15 7.19
N ALA A 48 -40.68 20.51 8.07
CA ALA A 48 -40.42 20.87 9.48
C ALA A 48 -41.47 21.63 10.34
N ASP A 49 -41.72 21.09 11.55
CA ASP A 49 -41.78 21.89 12.80
C ASP A 49 -41.39 21.04 14.05
N THR A 50 -41.28 21.73 15.17
CA THR A 50 -41.06 21.41 16.61
C THR A 50 -41.90 20.27 17.23
N ALA A 51 -41.65 19.76 18.45
CA ALA A 51 -40.48 19.68 19.36
C ALA A 51 -40.82 18.83 20.62
N SER A 52 -39.89 18.72 21.59
CA SER A 52 -40.07 18.19 22.97
C SER A 52 -40.10 16.65 23.11
N ALA A 53 -39.68 16.02 24.22
CA ALA A 53 -39.29 16.57 25.52
C ALA A 53 -38.07 15.87 26.16
N ALA A 54 -37.33 16.62 26.99
CA ALA A 54 -36.46 16.09 28.06
C ALA A 54 -37.16 16.28 29.42
N PRO A 55 -36.64 15.73 30.54
CA PRO A 55 -35.53 16.39 31.28
C PRO A 55 -34.49 15.37 31.83
N GLY A 56 -33.37 15.75 32.43
CA GLY A 56 -32.73 17.06 32.67
C GLY A 56 -31.53 16.85 33.63
N GLY A 57 -30.34 17.38 33.36
CA GLY A 57 -29.84 18.60 34.02
C GLY A 57 -28.88 18.25 35.20
N THR A 58 -27.87 19.04 35.57
CA THR A 58 -27.29 20.30 35.03
C THR A 58 -25.80 20.36 35.41
N ALA A 59 -25.01 21.24 34.79
CA ALA A 59 -23.57 21.42 35.05
C ALA A 59 -23.26 22.75 35.75
N HIS A 60 -22.07 22.91 36.34
CA HIS A 60 -21.36 24.21 36.36
C HIS A 60 -19.85 24.15 36.72
N ARG A 61 -19.07 24.91 35.93
CA ARG A 61 -17.91 25.81 36.22
C ARG A 61 -16.87 25.48 37.32
N PRO A 62 -15.56 25.66 37.04
CA PRO A 62 -14.48 25.56 38.05
C PRO A 62 -14.12 26.90 38.73
N GLU A 63 -13.51 26.82 39.93
CA GLU A 63 -12.79 27.89 40.63
C GLU A 63 -11.49 27.34 41.30
N GLY A 64 -10.54 28.20 41.67
CA GLY A 64 -9.28 27.86 42.36
C GLY A 64 -9.40 27.86 43.91
N PRO A 65 -8.32 28.05 44.72
CA PRO A 65 -7.00 28.64 44.38
C PRO A 65 -5.73 28.00 45.02
N SER A 66 -4.53 28.53 44.69
CA SER A 66 -3.24 28.49 45.45
C SER A 66 -2.56 27.13 45.71
N ALA A 67 -1.24 26.98 45.93
CA ALA A 67 0.01 27.76 45.72
C ALA A 67 1.19 26.81 46.15
N THR A 68 2.50 26.93 45.85
CA THR A 68 3.45 27.86 45.16
C THR A 68 4.66 26.99 44.70
N THR A 69 5.77 27.37 44.04
CA THR A 69 6.44 28.67 43.81
C THR A 69 6.76 28.84 42.28
N GLY A 70 7.91 29.21 41.68
CA GLY A 70 9.29 29.61 42.02
C GLY A 70 10.33 28.68 41.37
N THR A 71 11.21 29.09 40.44
CA THR A 71 11.84 30.41 40.19
C THR A 71 11.87 30.86 38.70
N ARG A 72 12.31 32.12 38.50
CA ARG A 72 12.42 32.93 37.26
C ARG A 72 13.27 32.26 36.14
N ALA A 73 13.08 32.45 34.83
CA ALA A 73 12.50 33.52 33.99
C ALA A 73 13.47 34.63 33.50
N ALA A 74 13.51 34.83 32.17
CA ALA A 74 14.03 36.02 31.47
C ALA A 74 13.41 36.11 30.05
N ASP A 75 12.45 37.02 29.86
CA ASP A 75 11.89 37.38 28.54
C ASP A 75 12.86 38.23 27.71
N LEU A 76 12.61 38.32 26.39
CA LEU A 76 12.45 39.64 25.77
C LEU A 76 11.64 39.59 24.46
N GLN A 77 10.53 40.32 24.43
CA GLN A 77 9.69 40.51 23.24
C GLN A 77 10.27 41.57 22.27
N ARG A 78 9.85 41.52 21.00
CA ARG A 78 9.18 42.67 20.36
C ARG A 78 8.32 42.25 19.15
N ASN A 79 7.52 43.20 18.65
CA ASN A 79 6.29 42.90 17.91
C ASN A 79 5.91 44.06 16.95
N ARG A 80 5.20 43.74 15.85
CA ARG A 80 4.39 44.62 14.95
C ARG A 80 5.05 45.53 13.86
N HIS A 81 4.75 45.16 12.61
CA HIS A 81 4.11 45.95 11.51
C HIS A 81 4.73 47.19 10.81
N ALA A 82 4.28 47.33 9.54
CA ALA A 82 4.19 48.53 8.65
C ALA A 82 5.46 48.96 7.86
N ALA A 83 5.38 49.50 6.63
CA ALA A 83 4.33 49.48 5.57
C ALA A 83 4.86 50.04 4.22
N ALA A 84 4.20 49.72 3.09
CA ALA A 84 4.36 50.30 1.73
C ALA A 84 5.77 50.19 1.08
N THR A 85 6.04 50.41 -0.21
CA THR A 85 5.32 50.90 -1.43
C THR A 85 6.01 50.14 -2.62
N GLY A 86 5.47 49.81 -3.80
CA GLY A 86 4.54 50.45 -4.73
C GLY A 86 5.25 50.63 -6.09
N GLY A 87 4.71 50.09 -7.20
CA GLY A 87 5.32 50.18 -8.53
C GLY A 87 4.54 49.42 -9.63
N TYR A 88 4.22 50.11 -10.74
CA TYR A 88 3.38 49.62 -11.85
C TYR A 88 4.10 49.84 -13.19
N VAL A 89 3.98 48.88 -14.12
CA VAL A 89 3.85 49.13 -15.58
C VAL A 89 2.87 48.06 -16.13
N ALA A 90 2.09 48.40 -17.16
CA ALA A 90 1.06 47.54 -17.74
C ALA A 90 1.13 47.51 -19.28
N HIS A 91 0.30 46.69 -19.92
CA HIS A 91 -0.04 46.83 -21.35
C HIS A 91 -1.54 46.56 -21.62
N GLN A 92 -2.05 47.06 -22.75
CA GLN A 92 -3.48 47.28 -23.07
C GLN A 92 -3.69 47.27 -24.60
N ILE A 93 -4.90 47.17 -25.19
CA ILE A 93 -6.28 46.98 -24.66
C ILE A 93 -6.80 45.58 -25.11
N ALA A 94 -8.07 45.20 -25.41
CA ALA A 94 -9.42 45.77 -25.54
C ALA A 94 -10.46 44.64 -25.20
N ASP A 95 -11.80 44.78 -25.18
CA ASP A 95 -12.70 45.92 -25.39
C ASP A 95 -13.98 45.75 -24.50
N ALA A 96 -14.92 46.72 -24.50
CA ALA A 96 -16.07 46.81 -23.60
C ALA A 96 -17.37 46.10 -24.14
N SER A 97 -18.54 46.02 -23.46
CA SER A 97 -19.07 46.85 -22.34
C SER A 97 -20.29 46.23 -21.61
N ILE A 98 -20.49 46.65 -20.34
CA ILE A 98 -21.77 46.90 -19.61
C ILE A 98 -22.76 45.73 -19.34
N ALA A 99 -23.38 45.80 -18.15
CA ALA A 99 -24.34 44.85 -17.54
C ALA A 99 -25.66 45.61 -17.15
N PRO A 100 -26.69 45.06 -16.46
CA PRO A 100 -26.79 43.74 -15.81
C PRO A 100 -28.15 42.96 -15.92
N THR A 101 -28.13 41.81 -15.25
CA THR A 101 -29.17 40.83 -14.87
C THR A 101 -30.55 41.37 -14.45
N PRO A 102 -31.62 40.53 -14.52
CA PRO A 102 -32.03 39.81 -13.29
C PRO A 102 -32.40 38.31 -13.47
N ALA A 103 -32.64 37.67 -12.31
CA ALA A 103 -32.67 36.24 -12.02
C ALA A 103 -33.85 35.39 -12.58
N ALA A 104 -33.60 34.08 -12.70
CA ALA A 104 -34.32 32.92 -12.10
C ALA A 104 -35.86 32.98 -11.86
N THR A 105 -36.67 31.91 -12.00
CA THR A 105 -36.45 30.47 -12.34
C THR A 105 -37.78 29.74 -12.56
N GLN A 106 -37.83 28.76 -13.50
CA GLN A 106 -38.75 27.58 -13.56
C GLN A 106 -40.29 27.87 -13.58
N SER A 107 -41.23 27.01 -13.99
CA SER A 107 -41.27 25.57 -14.39
C SER A 107 -42.24 25.40 -15.59
N PRO A 108 -42.58 24.16 -16.03
CA PRO A 108 -44.02 23.86 -16.17
C PRO A 108 -44.46 22.40 -15.92
N LEU A 109 -45.74 22.23 -15.51
CA LEU A 109 -46.70 21.10 -15.62
C LEU A 109 -47.61 21.10 -14.36
N HIS A 110 -48.94 20.94 -14.39
CA HIS A 110 -49.90 20.65 -15.48
C HIS A 110 -51.32 21.28 -15.19
N ARG A 111 -52.31 21.01 -16.05
CA ARG A 111 -53.76 21.37 -16.04
C ARG A 111 -54.55 20.91 -14.77
N PRO A 112 -55.88 21.22 -14.55
CA PRO A 112 -56.86 21.91 -15.43
C PRO A 112 -57.89 22.92 -14.80
N ALA A 113 -58.53 23.70 -15.69
CA ALA A 113 -59.95 24.10 -15.77
C ALA A 113 -60.75 24.73 -14.59
N THR A 114 -61.32 25.92 -14.86
CA THR A 114 -62.79 26.11 -15.04
C THR A 114 -63.04 27.28 -16.02
N ALA A 115 -64.25 27.38 -16.56
CA ALA A 115 -64.73 28.41 -17.49
C ALA A 115 -66.14 28.88 -17.04
N PRO A 116 -66.83 29.84 -17.69
CA PRO A 116 -66.44 30.69 -18.81
C PRO A 116 -66.66 32.21 -18.53
N VAL A 117 -66.40 33.08 -19.51
CA VAL A 117 -67.30 34.20 -19.92
C VAL A 117 -66.76 34.89 -21.18
N PHE A 118 -67.60 34.97 -22.21
CA PHE A 118 -67.61 35.85 -23.40
C PHE A 118 -66.30 36.46 -23.92
N ALA A 119 -65.91 36.04 -25.14
CA ALA A 119 -65.07 36.84 -26.03
C ALA A 119 -65.93 37.75 -26.92
N VAL A 120 -65.52 39.01 -27.10
CA VAL A 120 -65.87 39.84 -28.27
C VAL A 120 -64.62 40.60 -28.69
N ALA A 121 -64.15 40.35 -29.92
CA ALA A 121 -63.19 41.22 -30.58
C ALA A 121 -63.96 42.24 -31.44
N ALA A 122 -63.53 43.50 -31.44
CA ALA A 122 -64.12 44.55 -32.26
C ALA A 122 -63.03 45.26 -33.08
N VAL A 123 -62.77 44.72 -34.27
CA VAL A 123 -62.15 45.50 -35.36
C VAL A 123 -63.24 46.39 -35.99
N SER A 124 -62.88 47.56 -36.49
CA SER A 124 -63.76 48.51 -37.17
C SER A 124 -62.93 49.43 -38.07
N PRO A 125 -63.51 50.15 -39.05
CA PRO A 125 -64.94 50.31 -39.38
C PRO A 125 -65.27 49.67 -40.77
N THR A 126 -66.39 49.85 -41.49
CA THR A 126 -67.40 50.94 -41.57
C THR A 126 -68.82 50.46 -41.95
N ALA A 127 -69.83 51.08 -41.33
CA ALA A 127 -71.18 51.43 -41.83
C ALA A 127 -71.94 50.54 -42.85
N ASP A 128 -73.16 50.11 -42.47
CA ASP A 128 -74.39 50.86 -42.81
C ASP A 128 -75.49 50.61 -41.74
N THR A 129 -76.70 51.13 -41.92
CA THR A 129 -77.70 51.35 -40.85
C THR A 129 -79.14 50.94 -41.23
N THR A 130 -79.98 50.87 -40.20
CA THR A 130 -81.42 50.55 -40.22
C THR A 130 -81.78 49.09 -40.52
N GLY A 131 -82.84 48.60 -39.86
CA GLY A 131 -83.28 47.20 -39.98
C GLY A 131 -84.67 47.01 -39.39
N ARG A 132 -85.17 45.77 -39.39
CA ARG A 132 -86.41 45.40 -38.70
C ARG A 132 -86.39 43.95 -38.20
N ILE A 133 -87.21 43.68 -37.19
CA ILE A 133 -87.12 42.51 -36.32
C ILE A 133 -87.68 41.24 -36.98
N THR A 134 -86.96 40.14 -36.82
CA THR A 134 -87.33 38.79 -37.25
C THR A 134 -88.47 38.21 -36.39
N VAL A 135 -89.45 37.55 -37.02
CA VAL A 135 -90.33 36.59 -36.32
C VAL A 135 -89.58 35.26 -36.22
N ALA A 136 -89.62 34.62 -35.06
CA ALA A 136 -88.79 33.45 -34.77
C ALA A 136 -89.09 32.26 -35.71
N SER A 137 -88.05 31.72 -36.35
CA SER A 137 -88.07 30.37 -36.92
C SER A 137 -88.10 29.36 -35.78
N LEU A 138 -89.00 28.38 -35.86
CA LEU A 138 -89.19 27.34 -34.85
C LEU A 138 -87.88 26.62 -34.54
N THR A 139 -87.58 26.41 -33.26
CA THR A 139 -86.54 25.47 -32.84
C THR A 139 -86.93 24.05 -33.27
N PRO A 140 -86.00 23.24 -33.79
CA PRO A 140 -86.24 21.81 -34.00
C PRO A 140 -86.72 21.14 -32.72
N ALA A 141 -87.51 20.07 -32.84
CA ALA A 141 -87.88 19.24 -31.71
C ALA A 141 -86.62 18.74 -30.98
N ALA A 142 -86.70 18.60 -29.66
CA ALA A 142 -85.65 17.95 -28.89
C ALA A 142 -85.46 16.51 -29.40
N ALA A 143 -84.21 16.02 -29.37
CA ALA A 143 -83.92 14.63 -29.69
C ALA A 143 -84.73 13.68 -28.80
N TYR A 144 -85.09 12.50 -29.31
CA TYR A 144 -85.78 11.48 -28.50
C TYR A 144 -84.73 10.71 -27.67
N PRO A 145 -84.60 10.95 -26.35
CA PRO A 145 -83.77 10.08 -25.53
C PRO A 145 -84.44 8.70 -25.47
N ALA A 146 -83.76 7.65 -25.95
CA ALA A 146 -84.29 6.28 -26.08
C ALA A 146 -85.15 5.84 -24.86
N PRO A 147 -86.50 5.93 -24.94
CA PRO A 147 -87.34 5.99 -23.72
C PRO A 147 -87.86 4.62 -23.27
N VAL A 148 -87.44 3.56 -23.97
CA VAL A 148 -88.02 2.21 -23.88
C VAL A 148 -87.65 1.46 -22.59
N THR A 149 -86.59 1.90 -21.89
CA THR A 149 -86.10 1.27 -20.64
C THR A 149 -86.48 2.03 -19.36
N ALA A 150 -86.99 3.25 -19.46
CA ALA A 150 -87.37 4.06 -18.29
C ALA A 150 -88.75 3.60 -17.74
N PRO A 151 -88.90 3.37 -16.43
CA PRO A 151 -90.13 2.79 -15.86
C PRO A 151 -91.36 3.66 -16.12
N VAL A 152 -92.45 3.05 -16.59
CA VAL A 152 -93.70 3.74 -16.90
C VAL A 152 -94.39 4.18 -15.61
N THR A 153 -94.45 5.49 -15.41
CA THR A 153 -95.17 6.14 -14.30
C THR A 153 -96.24 7.07 -14.88
N LEU A 154 -97.26 7.40 -14.08
CA LEU A 154 -98.34 8.29 -14.53
C LEU A 154 -97.83 9.69 -14.94
N ALA A 155 -96.82 10.20 -14.23
CA ALA A 155 -96.11 11.43 -14.60
C ALA A 155 -95.28 11.24 -15.89
N GLY A 156 -94.63 10.09 -16.06
CA GLY A 156 -93.90 9.73 -17.28
C GLY A 156 -94.81 9.74 -18.52
N ILE A 157 -95.96 9.07 -18.46
CA ILE A 157 -96.96 9.04 -19.55
C ILE A 157 -97.32 10.46 -20.01
N VAL A 158 -97.60 11.38 -19.08
CA VAL A 158 -97.97 12.75 -19.42
C VAL A 158 -96.77 13.56 -19.94
N SER A 159 -95.57 13.34 -19.41
CA SER A 159 -94.33 13.93 -19.94
C SER A 159 -94.05 13.47 -21.37
N ASP A 160 -94.29 12.18 -21.68
CA ASP A 160 -94.13 11.61 -23.01
C ASP A 160 -95.07 12.32 -23.99
N VAL A 161 -96.39 12.31 -23.74
CA VAL A 161 -97.39 12.93 -24.61
C VAL A 161 -97.15 14.44 -24.79
N LEU A 162 -96.75 15.16 -23.73
CA LEU A 162 -96.38 16.57 -23.84
C LEU A 162 -95.12 16.77 -24.68
N SER A 163 -94.14 15.86 -24.63
CA SER A 163 -92.97 15.94 -25.51
C SER A 163 -93.31 15.69 -26.98
N TRP A 164 -94.13 14.66 -27.26
CA TRP A 164 -94.54 14.28 -28.61
C TRP A 164 -95.42 15.34 -29.28
N THR A 165 -96.19 16.09 -28.48
CA THR A 165 -97.01 17.23 -28.95
C THR A 165 -96.27 18.58 -28.97
N GLY A 166 -94.96 18.62 -28.67
CA GLY A 166 -94.17 19.85 -28.65
C GLY A 166 -94.45 20.79 -27.45
N LEU A 167 -95.16 20.30 -26.44
CA LEU A 167 -95.60 21.01 -25.23
C LEU A 167 -94.77 20.66 -23.99
N SER A 168 -93.58 20.06 -24.15
CA SER A 168 -92.71 19.56 -23.08
C SER A 168 -92.43 20.57 -21.95
N ALA A 169 -92.37 21.86 -22.26
CA ALA A 169 -92.18 22.93 -21.27
C ALA A 169 -93.29 22.99 -20.19
N LEU A 170 -94.48 22.45 -20.46
CA LEU A 170 -95.59 22.37 -19.51
C LEU A 170 -95.47 21.18 -18.53
N ALA A 171 -94.63 20.18 -18.82
CA ALA A 171 -94.53 18.96 -18.00
C ALA A 171 -94.11 19.25 -16.55
N HIS A 172 -93.27 20.27 -16.33
CA HIS A 172 -92.85 20.70 -14.99
C HIS A 172 -93.92 21.48 -14.20
N GLN A 173 -95.04 21.87 -14.83
CA GLN A 173 -96.10 22.67 -14.19
C GLN A 173 -97.29 21.84 -13.70
N LEU A 174 -97.35 20.55 -14.03
CA LEU A 174 -98.43 19.64 -13.64
C LEU A 174 -98.00 18.77 -12.44
N PRO A 175 -98.62 18.92 -11.25
CA PRO A 175 -98.26 18.15 -10.05
C PRO A 175 -98.84 16.73 -10.10
N ILE A 176 -98.41 15.93 -11.07
CA ILE A 176 -98.81 14.53 -11.24
C ILE A 176 -97.81 13.65 -10.49
N PRO A 177 -98.25 12.79 -9.55
CA PRO A 177 -97.33 11.92 -8.82
C PRO A 177 -96.76 10.84 -9.75
N ALA A 178 -95.48 10.54 -9.62
CA ALA A 178 -94.78 9.49 -10.37
C ALA A 178 -95.11 8.07 -9.86
N LEU A 179 -96.40 7.77 -9.70
CA LEU A 179 -96.89 6.44 -9.36
C LEU A 179 -96.60 5.47 -10.51
N PRO A 180 -96.07 4.26 -10.24
CA PRO A 180 -95.85 3.25 -11.27
C PRO A 180 -97.19 2.80 -11.86
N VAL A 181 -97.22 2.63 -13.18
CA VAL A 181 -98.39 2.09 -13.88
C VAL A 181 -98.36 0.56 -13.76
N PRO A 182 -99.44 -0.11 -13.35
CA PRO A 182 -99.47 -1.57 -13.26
C PRO A 182 -99.55 -2.22 -14.64
N GLU A 183 -99.05 -3.46 -14.75
CA GLU A 183 -99.23 -4.26 -15.95
C GLU A 183 -100.70 -4.67 -16.16
N PRO A 184 -101.19 -4.79 -17.41
CA PRO A 184 -100.45 -4.71 -18.68
C PRO A 184 -100.31 -3.28 -19.26
N LEU A 185 -100.72 -2.23 -18.53
CA LEU A 185 -100.71 -0.86 -19.04
C LEU A 185 -99.30 -0.27 -19.16
N ALA A 186 -98.35 -0.71 -18.34
CA ALA A 186 -96.94 -0.34 -18.50
C ALA A 186 -96.35 -0.90 -19.80
N ALA A 187 -96.43 -2.21 -20.03
CA ALA A 187 -95.98 -2.83 -21.29
C ALA A 187 -96.66 -2.24 -22.52
N ALA A 188 -97.97 -1.95 -22.45
CA ALA A 188 -98.70 -1.27 -23.52
C ALA A 188 -98.13 0.14 -23.81
N TRP A 189 -97.80 0.92 -22.77
CA TRP A 189 -97.22 2.25 -22.97
C TRP A 189 -95.76 2.19 -23.47
N THR A 190 -94.98 1.22 -23.01
CA THR A 190 -93.63 0.96 -23.54
C THR A 190 -93.68 0.64 -25.04
N ALA A 191 -94.68 -0.11 -25.51
CA ALA A 191 -94.89 -0.34 -26.94
C ALA A 191 -95.24 0.93 -27.72
N VAL A 192 -96.03 1.87 -27.15
CA VAL A 192 -96.31 3.17 -27.77
C VAL A 192 -95.03 4.02 -27.86
N ARG A 193 -94.23 4.07 -26.79
CA ARG A 193 -92.90 4.70 -26.79
C ARG A 193 -91.97 4.14 -27.86
N GLU A 194 -91.96 2.82 -28.02
CA GLU A 194 -91.15 2.14 -29.02
C GLU A 194 -91.60 2.48 -30.45
N ILE A 195 -92.92 2.51 -30.70
CA ILE A 195 -93.51 2.94 -31.99
C ILE A 195 -93.15 4.39 -32.31
N GLU A 196 -93.31 5.31 -31.36
CA GLU A 196 -93.05 6.74 -31.58
C GLU A 196 -91.56 7.02 -31.83
N TYR A 197 -90.66 6.34 -31.11
CA TYR A 197 -89.22 6.37 -31.36
C TYR A 197 -88.87 5.81 -32.76
N ARG A 198 -89.45 4.66 -33.14
CA ARG A 198 -89.29 4.03 -34.48
C ARG A 198 -89.84 4.86 -35.65
N ILE A 199 -90.68 5.87 -35.38
CA ILE A 199 -91.25 6.80 -36.38
C ILE A 199 -90.45 8.11 -36.46
N ASN A 200 -89.77 8.51 -35.38
CA ASN A 200 -89.06 9.78 -35.29
C ASN A 200 -87.52 9.66 -35.36
N ASN A 201 -86.94 8.45 -35.37
CA ASN A 201 -85.50 8.24 -35.50
C ASN A 201 -84.93 8.94 -36.75
N ARG A 202 -83.76 9.57 -36.63
CA ARG A 202 -83.11 10.33 -37.72
C ARG A 202 -81.76 9.71 -38.04
N TYR A 203 -81.49 9.50 -39.33
CA TYR A 203 -80.22 8.91 -39.76
C TYR A 203 -78.98 9.64 -39.22
N PRO A 204 -77.90 8.91 -38.88
CA PRO A 204 -76.62 9.50 -38.52
C PRO A 204 -76.05 10.32 -39.67
N SER A 205 -75.20 11.29 -39.37
CA SER A 205 -74.49 12.10 -40.37
C SER A 205 -72.98 12.03 -40.14
N ALA A 206 -72.17 12.16 -41.19
CA ALA A 206 -70.70 12.07 -41.07
C ALA A 206 -69.98 13.09 -41.97
N LYS A 207 -68.86 13.63 -41.47
CA LYS A 207 -68.08 14.67 -42.13
C LYS A 207 -66.57 14.35 -42.08
N PRO A 208 -66.06 13.58 -43.05
CA PRO A 208 -64.70 13.04 -42.97
C PRO A 208 -63.61 14.12 -43.06
N THR A 209 -62.50 13.87 -42.36
CA THR A 209 -61.30 14.70 -42.33
C THR A 209 -60.06 13.84 -42.45
N ILE A 210 -59.10 14.26 -43.28
CA ILE A 210 -57.74 13.71 -43.28
C ILE A 210 -56.99 14.27 -42.06
N THR A 211 -56.20 13.43 -41.40
CA THR A 211 -55.43 13.79 -40.20
C THR A 211 -53.93 13.86 -40.50
N ALA A 212 -53.37 12.87 -41.21
CA ALA A 212 -51.96 12.86 -41.61
C ALA A 212 -51.72 11.98 -42.85
N GLU A 213 -50.63 12.28 -43.57
CA GLU A 213 -50.02 11.43 -44.60
C GLU A 213 -48.57 11.14 -44.17
N ASP A 214 -48.12 9.89 -44.29
CA ASP A 214 -46.71 9.53 -44.07
C ASP A 214 -45.89 9.70 -45.38
N PRO A 215 -44.95 10.67 -45.45
CA PRO A 215 -44.17 10.94 -46.66
C PRO A 215 -43.17 9.82 -47.04
N LYS A 216 -43.02 8.77 -46.22
CA LYS A 216 -42.19 7.59 -46.54
C LYS A 216 -42.98 6.42 -47.12
N THR A 217 -44.30 6.39 -46.95
CA THR A 217 -45.14 5.22 -47.33
C THR A 217 -46.40 5.59 -48.11
N GLY A 218 -46.78 6.87 -48.16
CA GLY A 218 -48.03 7.33 -48.76
C GLY A 218 -49.29 6.92 -47.96
N VAL A 219 -49.12 6.35 -46.76
CA VAL A 219 -50.25 5.95 -45.89
C VAL A 219 -50.98 7.20 -45.41
N VAL A 220 -52.29 7.26 -45.65
CA VAL A 220 -53.16 8.39 -45.29
C VAL A 220 -54.09 7.95 -44.16
N THR A 221 -54.12 8.72 -43.07
CA THR A 221 -54.98 8.48 -41.90
C THR A 221 -55.99 9.59 -41.73
N GLY A 222 -57.16 9.27 -41.18
CA GLY A 222 -58.23 10.24 -40.95
C GLY A 222 -59.33 9.74 -40.03
N SER A 223 -60.41 10.51 -39.98
CA SER A 223 -61.64 10.19 -39.24
C SER A 223 -62.86 10.49 -40.11
N LEU A 224 -63.91 9.68 -39.98
CA LEU A 224 -65.21 9.91 -40.61
C LEU A 224 -66.04 10.98 -39.89
N ASN A 225 -65.76 11.21 -38.59
CA ASN A 225 -66.50 12.12 -37.70
C ASN A 225 -68.02 11.98 -37.85
N ALA A 226 -68.56 10.80 -37.54
CA ALA A 226 -70.00 10.58 -37.55
C ALA A 226 -70.66 10.98 -36.22
N THR A 227 -71.88 11.49 -36.31
CA THR A 227 -72.71 11.88 -35.17
C THR A 227 -74.16 11.53 -35.46
N ASP A 228 -74.79 10.84 -34.52
CA ASP A 228 -76.19 10.49 -34.57
C ASP A 228 -77.07 11.58 -33.91
N PRO A 229 -78.18 12.03 -34.52
CA PRO A 229 -79.03 13.07 -33.95
C PRO A 229 -79.84 12.67 -32.72
N ASP A 230 -80.11 11.37 -32.52
CA ASP A 230 -80.91 10.82 -31.42
C ASP A 230 -80.05 10.13 -30.34
N GLY A 231 -78.81 9.80 -30.69
CA GLY A 231 -77.76 9.34 -29.77
C GLY A 231 -77.38 7.87 -29.93
N ASP A 232 -77.81 7.23 -31.01
CA ASP A 232 -77.63 5.80 -31.23
C ASP A 232 -76.19 5.39 -31.56
N GLN A 233 -75.87 4.12 -31.30
CA GLN A 233 -74.55 3.58 -31.61
C GLN A 233 -74.36 3.44 -33.12
N ILE A 234 -73.38 4.16 -33.64
CA ILE A 234 -73.02 4.18 -35.06
C ILE A 234 -72.17 2.95 -35.42
N THR A 235 -72.47 2.33 -36.57
CA THR A 235 -71.69 1.27 -37.19
C THR A 235 -71.22 1.69 -38.57
N TYR A 236 -69.95 1.43 -38.89
CA TYR A 236 -69.33 1.76 -40.17
C TYR A 236 -69.19 0.53 -41.07
N THR A 237 -69.51 0.66 -42.37
CA THR A 237 -69.28 -0.42 -43.34
C THR A 237 -68.73 0.14 -44.65
N VAL A 238 -67.54 -0.30 -45.06
CA VAL A 238 -66.93 0.09 -46.34
C VAL A 238 -67.73 -0.55 -47.48
N THR A 239 -68.52 0.25 -48.20
CA THR A 239 -69.36 -0.19 -49.33
C THR A 239 -68.68 -0.08 -50.68
N THR A 240 -67.55 0.63 -50.76
CA THR A 240 -66.67 0.63 -51.93
C THR A 240 -65.24 0.82 -51.43
N GLN A 241 -64.38 -0.19 -51.64
CA GLN A 241 -62.94 -0.07 -51.39
C GLN A 241 -62.31 0.96 -52.36
N PRO A 242 -61.12 1.51 -52.05
CA PRO A 242 -60.34 2.31 -53.00
C PRO A 242 -59.99 1.52 -54.26
N ALA A 243 -59.66 2.20 -55.35
CA ALA A 243 -59.30 1.57 -56.62
C ALA A 243 -57.79 1.27 -56.75
N LYS A 244 -56.95 1.91 -55.93
CA LYS A 244 -55.48 1.92 -56.00
C LYS A 244 -54.82 1.69 -54.63
N GLY A 245 -55.48 0.93 -53.77
CA GLY A 245 -55.06 0.74 -52.39
C GLY A 245 -56.11 0.01 -51.58
N THR A 246 -55.94 -0.01 -50.26
CA THR A 246 -56.87 -0.64 -49.32
C THR A 246 -57.20 0.32 -48.18
N VAL A 247 -58.42 0.23 -47.64
CA VAL A 247 -58.80 1.00 -46.45
C VAL A 247 -59.31 0.09 -45.34
N THR A 248 -58.85 0.37 -44.12
CA THR A 248 -59.46 -0.13 -42.88
C THR A 248 -60.16 1.03 -42.17
N VAL A 249 -61.34 0.74 -41.61
CA VAL A 249 -62.13 1.67 -40.79
C VAL A 249 -62.38 0.99 -39.45
N ASN A 250 -62.07 1.68 -38.36
CA ASN A 250 -62.21 1.18 -37.00
C ASN A 250 -63.60 1.50 -36.42
N GLU A 251 -63.95 0.86 -35.30
CA GLU A 251 -65.24 1.06 -34.62
C GLU A 251 -65.45 2.50 -34.11
N ASP A 252 -64.37 3.25 -33.86
CA ASP A 252 -64.42 4.67 -33.47
C ASP A 252 -64.60 5.64 -34.66
N GLY A 253 -64.62 5.13 -35.90
CA GLY A 253 -64.73 5.92 -37.12
C GLY A 253 -63.41 6.51 -37.62
N SER A 254 -62.28 6.21 -36.98
CA SER A 254 -60.95 6.45 -37.56
C SER A 254 -60.71 5.49 -38.74
N PHE A 255 -59.87 5.90 -39.69
CA PHE A 255 -59.51 5.08 -40.84
C PHE A 255 -58.04 5.22 -41.22
N SER A 256 -57.51 4.15 -41.83
CA SER A 256 -56.18 4.13 -42.44
C SER A 256 -56.29 3.61 -43.88
N TYR A 257 -55.80 4.40 -44.82
CA TYR A 257 -55.65 4.03 -46.21
C TYR A 257 -54.18 3.74 -46.53
N THR A 258 -53.93 2.59 -47.13
CA THR A 258 -52.61 2.20 -47.64
C THR A 258 -52.68 2.16 -49.16
N PRO A 259 -51.95 3.03 -49.89
CA PRO A 259 -51.87 2.97 -51.35
C PRO A 259 -51.19 1.69 -51.83
N ASP A 260 -51.47 1.30 -53.07
CA ASP A 260 -50.68 0.29 -53.77
C ASP A 260 -49.32 0.85 -54.23
N ALA A 261 -48.47 -0.06 -54.71
CA ALA A 261 -47.10 0.27 -55.11
C ALA A 261 -47.01 1.20 -56.35
N ALA A 262 -48.08 1.37 -57.12
CA ALA A 262 -48.12 2.32 -58.23
C ALA A 262 -48.49 3.72 -57.73
N GLU A 263 -49.58 3.86 -56.97
CA GLU A 263 -50.02 5.17 -56.45
C GLU A 263 -49.03 5.76 -55.43
N ALA A 264 -48.37 4.91 -54.62
CA ALA A 264 -47.29 5.37 -53.73
C ALA A 264 -46.07 5.92 -54.50
N ALA A 265 -45.80 5.41 -55.70
CA ALA A 265 -44.66 5.81 -56.52
C ALA A 265 -44.94 7.02 -57.43
N SER A 266 -46.16 7.17 -57.95
CA SER A 266 -46.54 8.31 -58.80
C SER A 266 -47.19 9.47 -58.05
N GLY A 267 -47.74 9.21 -56.87
CA GLY A 267 -48.77 10.05 -56.27
C GLY A 267 -50.07 10.05 -57.10
N GLY A 268 -51.11 10.68 -56.56
CA GLY A 268 -52.39 10.80 -57.24
C GLY A 268 -53.58 11.07 -56.31
N THR A 269 -54.74 10.51 -56.67
CA THR A 269 -55.99 10.60 -55.92
C THR A 269 -56.78 9.31 -56.04
N ASP A 270 -57.47 8.93 -54.96
CA ASP A 270 -58.37 7.78 -54.90
C ASP A 270 -59.64 8.11 -54.07
N ILE A 271 -60.61 7.22 -54.05
CA ILE A 271 -61.90 7.43 -53.39
C ILE A 271 -62.48 6.10 -52.86
N PHE A 272 -62.86 6.08 -51.58
CA PHE A 272 -63.62 4.98 -50.99
C PHE A 272 -64.97 5.47 -50.46
N ARG A 273 -65.89 4.53 -50.20
CA ARG A 273 -67.22 4.83 -49.64
C ARG A 273 -67.49 4.02 -48.39
N VAL A 274 -68.08 4.69 -47.40
CA VAL A 274 -68.51 4.10 -46.14
C VAL A 274 -69.99 4.40 -45.93
N LYS A 275 -70.79 3.35 -45.73
CA LYS A 275 -72.15 3.45 -45.20
C LYS A 275 -72.06 3.65 -43.69
N VAL A 276 -72.78 4.65 -43.20
CA VAL A 276 -72.90 4.98 -41.78
C VAL A 276 -74.30 4.57 -41.35
N SER A 277 -74.38 3.61 -40.42
CA SER A 277 -75.63 2.97 -39.97
C SER A 277 -75.82 3.20 -38.48
N ASP A 278 -77.06 3.32 -38.00
CA ASP A 278 -77.39 3.30 -36.57
C ASP A 278 -77.81 1.88 -36.13
N ALA A 279 -78.29 1.74 -34.88
CA ALA A 279 -78.79 0.47 -34.36
C ALA A 279 -80.20 0.08 -34.88
N ASN A 280 -80.97 1.04 -35.38
CA ASN A 280 -82.32 0.84 -35.91
C ASN A 280 -82.33 0.37 -37.37
N ALA A 281 -81.28 0.67 -38.14
CA ALA A 281 -81.07 0.29 -39.53
C ALA A 281 -81.22 -1.22 -39.82
N ALA A 282 -80.98 -2.08 -38.84
CA ALA A 282 -81.15 -3.53 -38.96
C ALA A 282 -82.62 -4.00 -38.99
N ASN A 283 -83.59 -3.11 -38.74
CA ASN A 283 -85.00 -3.47 -38.62
C ASN A 283 -85.82 -2.96 -39.84
N PRO A 284 -86.37 -3.86 -40.70
CA PRO A 284 -87.03 -3.48 -41.95
C PRO A 284 -88.39 -2.76 -41.79
N ALA A 285 -88.77 -2.40 -40.56
CA ALA A 285 -89.94 -1.59 -40.23
C ALA A 285 -89.60 -0.22 -39.58
N ALA A 286 -88.33 0.18 -39.55
CA ALA A 286 -87.91 1.49 -39.00
C ALA A 286 -88.25 2.63 -39.98
N ILE A 287 -89.07 3.59 -39.53
CA ILE A 287 -89.57 4.71 -40.33
C ILE A 287 -88.78 5.96 -39.91
N HIS A 288 -87.82 6.36 -40.73
CA HIS A 288 -86.93 7.48 -40.40
C HIS A 288 -87.61 8.83 -40.70
N GLY A 289 -88.48 9.25 -39.78
CA GLY A 289 -89.34 10.42 -39.94
C GLY A 289 -90.43 10.25 -41.01
N LEU A 290 -91.21 11.31 -41.20
CA LEU A 290 -92.30 11.36 -42.19
C LEU A 290 -91.83 11.12 -43.64
N LEU A 291 -90.54 11.31 -43.94
CA LEU A 291 -89.93 11.02 -45.24
C LEU A 291 -89.63 9.53 -45.44
N GLY A 292 -89.24 8.80 -44.38
CA GLY A 292 -89.04 7.35 -44.43
C GLY A 292 -90.32 6.58 -44.80
N LEU A 293 -91.49 7.10 -44.41
CA LEU A 293 -92.81 6.53 -44.73
C LEU A 293 -93.12 6.52 -46.25
N LEU A 294 -92.43 7.36 -47.04
CA LEU A 294 -92.54 7.41 -48.50
C LEU A 294 -91.48 6.55 -49.22
N GLY A 295 -90.57 5.90 -48.49
CA GLY A 295 -89.51 5.05 -49.05
C GLY A 295 -88.42 5.81 -49.82
N VAL A 296 -88.32 7.14 -49.64
CA VAL A 296 -87.42 8.03 -50.41
C VAL A 296 -86.06 8.30 -49.74
N THR A 297 -85.75 7.60 -48.64
CA THR A 297 -84.49 7.76 -47.90
C THR A 297 -83.78 6.42 -47.71
N SER A 298 -82.53 6.36 -48.16
CA SER A 298 -81.57 5.30 -47.82
C SER A 298 -80.54 5.85 -46.82
N GLU A 299 -79.99 4.97 -45.98
CA GLU A 299 -78.92 5.34 -45.05
C GLU A 299 -77.72 6.01 -45.74
N PRO A 300 -77.08 7.00 -45.10
CA PRO A 300 -76.06 7.81 -45.75
C PRO A 300 -74.78 7.01 -46.04
N THR A 301 -74.43 6.98 -47.32
CA THR A 301 -73.12 6.51 -47.79
C THR A 301 -72.23 7.72 -48.11
N VAL A 302 -71.21 7.93 -47.30
CA VAL A 302 -70.27 9.05 -47.43
C VAL A 302 -69.05 8.60 -48.24
N ALA A 303 -68.61 9.46 -49.16
CA ALA A 303 -67.42 9.23 -49.97
C ALA A 303 -66.22 10.01 -49.42
N VAL A 304 -65.15 9.30 -49.08
CA VAL A 304 -63.89 9.88 -48.63
C VAL A 304 -62.96 9.98 -49.85
N ARG A 305 -62.51 11.20 -50.16
CA ARG A 305 -61.54 11.46 -51.22
C ARG A 305 -60.15 11.58 -50.63
N LEU A 306 -59.19 10.95 -51.29
CA LEU A 306 -57.80 10.87 -50.88
C LEU A 306 -56.91 11.54 -51.94
N THR A 307 -55.82 12.13 -51.47
CA THR A 307 -54.69 12.57 -52.29
C THR A 307 -53.44 11.92 -51.72
N VAL A 308 -52.55 11.42 -52.58
CA VAL A 308 -51.28 10.80 -52.20
C VAL A 308 -50.15 11.55 -52.88
N THR A 309 -49.11 11.85 -52.12
CA THR A 309 -47.87 12.49 -52.58
C THR A 309 -46.87 11.40 -52.99
N ALA A 310 -46.20 11.58 -54.13
CA ALA A 310 -45.23 10.60 -54.64
C ALA A 310 -44.05 10.41 -53.67
N VAL A 311 -43.80 9.17 -53.22
CA VAL A 311 -42.66 8.85 -52.35
C VAL A 311 -41.37 8.88 -53.17
N GLY A 312 -40.53 9.89 -52.91
CA GLY A 312 -39.24 10.06 -53.60
C GLY A 312 -38.27 8.91 -53.30
N ALA A 313 -37.63 8.37 -54.33
CA ALA A 313 -36.67 7.27 -54.20
C ALA A 313 -35.45 7.66 -53.33
N PRO A 314 -35.11 6.91 -52.26
CA PRO A 314 -33.99 7.23 -51.40
C PRO A 314 -32.65 6.90 -52.07
N ALA A 315 -31.70 7.83 -52.03
CA ALA A 315 -30.33 7.59 -52.45
C ALA A 315 -29.53 6.94 -51.30
N THR A 316 -29.16 5.66 -51.46
CA THR A 316 -28.35 4.90 -50.50
C THR A 316 -27.01 5.58 -50.27
N THR A 317 -26.89 6.29 -49.15
CA THR A 317 -25.74 7.10 -48.78
C THR A 317 -25.32 6.79 -47.35
N VAL A 318 -24.08 6.32 -47.21
CA VAL A 318 -23.43 6.03 -45.94
C VAL A 318 -22.57 7.22 -45.55
N THR A 319 -22.69 7.66 -44.31
CA THR A 319 -21.78 8.62 -43.67
C THR A 319 -21.05 7.93 -42.53
N VAL A 320 -19.79 8.32 -42.31
CA VAL A 320 -19.01 7.92 -41.13
C VAL A 320 -18.22 9.11 -40.62
N ASN A 321 -18.20 9.27 -39.32
CA ASN A 321 -17.31 10.18 -38.59
C ASN A 321 -16.64 9.39 -37.45
N ALA A 322 -15.40 9.72 -37.14
CA ALA A 322 -14.64 9.02 -36.11
C ALA A 322 -13.79 10.00 -35.30
N THR A 323 -13.54 9.68 -34.03
CA THR A 323 -12.79 10.56 -33.12
C THR A 323 -12.01 9.72 -32.13
N ALA A 324 -10.69 9.90 -32.07
CA ALA A 324 -9.85 9.33 -31.04
C ALA A 324 -10.02 10.07 -29.71
N GLY A 325 -10.06 9.33 -28.61
CA GLY A 325 -9.80 9.87 -27.28
C GLY A 325 -8.31 10.09 -27.05
N THR A 326 -7.95 10.50 -25.83
CA THR A 326 -6.56 10.57 -25.39
C THR A 326 -5.93 9.16 -25.36
N PRO A 327 -4.73 8.95 -25.93
CA PRO A 327 -3.98 7.71 -25.75
C PRO A 327 -3.64 7.46 -24.28
N ASP A 328 -3.59 6.21 -23.86
CA ASP A 328 -2.99 5.85 -22.57
C ASP A 328 -1.50 6.24 -22.55
N PRO A 329 -1.02 6.98 -21.54
CA PRO A 329 0.32 7.59 -21.57
C PRO A 329 1.47 6.57 -21.46
N HIS A 330 1.23 5.33 -21.05
CA HIS A 330 2.27 4.30 -20.92
C HIS A 330 2.28 3.33 -22.09
N THR A 331 1.10 3.01 -22.64
CA THR A 331 0.92 1.95 -23.64
C THR A 331 0.52 2.45 -25.02
N GLY A 332 0.13 3.73 -25.14
CA GLY A 332 -0.37 4.33 -26.39
C GLY A 332 -1.73 3.81 -26.86
N VAL A 333 -2.34 2.88 -26.11
CA VAL A 333 -3.65 2.30 -26.43
C VAL A 333 -4.70 3.42 -26.45
N THR A 334 -5.44 3.53 -27.56
CA THR A 334 -6.34 4.65 -27.80
C THR A 334 -7.73 4.16 -28.20
N ILE A 335 -8.77 4.62 -27.51
CA ILE A 335 -10.16 4.34 -27.88
C ILE A 335 -10.59 5.32 -28.98
N ILE A 336 -11.21 4.80 -30.04
CA ILE A 336 -11.77 5.56 -31.16
C ILE A 336 -13.28 5.36 -31.16
N THR A 337 -14.04 6.44 -30.98
CA THR A 337 -15.49 6.43 -31.14
C THR A 337 -15.82 6.57 -32.63
N VAL A 338 -16.71 5.73 -33.15
CA VAL A 338 -17.16 5.73 -34.54
C VAL A 338 -18.67 5.90 -34.59
N ILE A 339 -19.12 6.89 -35.37
CA ILE A 339 -20.53 7.20 -35.59
C ILE A 339 -20.77 7.12 -37.10
N SER A 340 -21.60 6.18 -37.54
CA SER A 340 -22.06 6.08 -38.93
C SER A 340 -23.58 6.10 -39.02
N SER A 341 -24.09 6.56 -40.15
CA SER A 341 -25.49 6.38 -40.52
C SER A 341 -25.63 6.00 -41.99
N ASP A 342 -26.56 5.11 -42.29
CA ASP A 342 -27.12 4.93 -43.62
C ASP A 342 -28.48 5.63 -43.70
N SER A 343 -28.67 6.39 -44.78
CA SER A 343 -29.94 6.92 -45.30
C SER A 343 -31.17 5.98 -45.20
N ALA A 344 -30.99 4.67 -45.42
CA ALA A 344 -32.05 3.66 -45.39
C ALA A 344 -32.08 2.84 -44.08
N GLY A 345 -31.21 3.14 -43.11
CA GLY A 345 -31.18 2.51 -41.79
C GLY A 345 -30.60 1.09 -41.75
N ASN A 346 -29.86 0.67 -42.79
CA ASN A 346 -29.25 -0.67 -42.83
C ASN A 346 -28.07 -0.79 -41.83
N PRO A 347 -27.75 -2.02 -41.37
CA PRO A 347 -26.56 -2.27 -40.56
C PRO A 347 -25.27 -1.92 -41.31
N VAL A 348 -24.42 -1.11 -40.67
CA VAL A 348 -23.11 -0.72 -41.19
C VAL A 348 -22.02 -1.64 -40.61
N THR A 349 -21.08 -2.02 -41.48
CA THR A 349 -19.84 -2.74 -41.13
C THR A 349 -18.63 -1.83 -41.26
N TYR A 350 -17.54 -2.14 -40.56
CA TYR A 350 -16.33 -1.31 -40.55
C TYR A 350 -15.09 -2.14 -40.91
N THR A 351 -14.18 -1.54 -41.69
CA THR A 351 -12.78 -1.96 -41.75
C THR A 351 -11.89 -0.81 -41.33
N ALA A 352 -10.78 -1.12 -40.65
CA ALA A 352 -9.82 -0.12 -40.18
C ALA A 352 -8.40 -0.54 -40.51
N THR A 353 -7.58 0.39 -40.98
CA THR A 353 -6.15 0.19 -41.28
C THR A 353 -5.29 1.21 -40.56
N SER A 354 -4.08 0.78 -40.19
CA SER A 354 -3.02 1.52 -39.49
C SER A 354 -1.68 1.09 -40.08
N LEU A 355 -0.65 1.92 -40.00
CA LEU A 355 0.71 1.56 -40.40
C LEU A 355 1.60 1.19 -39.20
N GLN A 356 1.24 1.63 -38.00
CA GLN A 356 2.09 1.56 -36.79
C GLN A 356 1.44 0.80 -35.63
N GLY A 357 0.36 0.05 -35.89
CA GLY A 357 -0.31 -0.76 -34.88
C GLY A 357 -1.48 -1.57 -35.43
N THR A 358 -2.44 -1.88 -34.56
CA THR A 358 -3.61 -2.71 -34.86
C THR A 358 -4.89 -2.07 -34.32
N VAL A 359 -6.03 -2.34 -34.96
CA VAL A 359 -7.35 -1.82 -34.56
C VAL A 359 -8.32 -2.98 -34.35
N SER A 360 -9.04 -2.97 -33.23
CA SER A 360 -9.90 -4.07 -32.75
C SER A 360 -11.15 -3.50 -32.07
N PRO A 361 -12.35 -4.12 -32.13
CA PRO A 361 -12.66 -5.45 -32.67
C PRO A 361 -12.83 -5.50 -34.19
N SER A 362 -12.72 -6.71 -34.73
CA SER A 362 -13.05 -7.09 -36.11
C SER A 362 -14.45 -7.74 -36.14
N PRO A 363 -15.31 -7.50 -37.15
CA PRO A 363 -16.09 -6.27 -37.12
C PRO A 363 -17.60 -6.49 -37.41
N THR A 364 -18.45 -6.28 -36.41
CA THR A 364 -19.89 -6.03 -36.59
C THR A 364 -20.40 -5.00 -35.58
N GLN A 365 -20.96 -3.88 -36.05
CA GLN A 365 -21.73 -2.89 -35.28
C GLN A 365 -21.06 -2.28 -34.01
N ALA A 366 -19.75 -2.37 -33.85
CA ALA A 366 -19.04 -1.73 -32.73
C ALA A 366 -18.88 -0.22 -32.96
N SER A 367 -19.56 0.61 -32.16
CA SER A 367 -19.40 2.09 -32.15
C SER A 367 -18.11 2.56 -31.46
N THR A 368 -17.32 1.63 -30.92
CA THR A 368 -16.01 1.88 -30.29
C THR A 368 -14.99 0.89 -30.83
N LEU A 369 -13.90 1.40 -31.37
CA LEU A 369 -12.71 0.65 -31.72
C LEU A 369 -11.58 0.99 -30.74
N THR A 370 -10.60 0.11 -30.62
CA THR A 370 -9.39 0.27 -29.82
C THR A 370 -8.19 0.13 -30.74
N PHE A 371 -7.38 1.18 -30.83
CA PHE A 371 -6.05 1.13 -31.40
C PHE A 371 -5.05 0.65 -30.35
N THR A 372 -4.21 -0.31 -30.72
CA THR A 372 -3.06 -0.79 -29.94
C THR A 372 -1.81 -0.60 -30.80
N PRO A 373 -0.82 0.21 -30.38
CA PRO A 373 0.42 0.41 -31.13
C PRO A 373 1.22 -0.88 -31.32
N GLY A 374 2.06 -0.90 -32.35
CA GLY A 374 3.05 -1.94 -32.60
C GLY A 374 4.27 -1.82 -31.67
N ALA A 375 5.05 -2.89 -31.59
CA ALA A 375 6.34 -2.85 -30.90
C ALA A 375 7.28 -1.84 -31.60
N GLY A 376 7.86 -0.92 -30.83
CA GLY A 376 8.66 0.19 -31.36
C GLY A 376 7.85 1.48 -31.62
N TYR A 377 6.53 1.47 -31.43
CA TYR A 377 5.64 2.61 -31.65
C TYR A 377 4.88 3.02 -30.38
N THR A 378 5.46 2.87 -29.19
CA THR A 378 4.83 3.24 -27.90
C THR A 378 5.22 4.66 -27.47
N PRO A 379 4.54 5.27 -26.46
CA PRO A 379 4.95 6.56 -25.89
C PRO A 379 6.39 6.62 -25.36
N ALA A 380 6.99 5.47 -25.02
CA ALA A 380 8.40 5.36 -24.67
C ALA A 380 9.32 5.50 -25.90
N ASP A 381 8.92 4.97 -27.05
CA ASP A 381 9.73 4.94 -28.27
C ASP A 381 9.82 6.32 -28.96
N VAL A 382 8.77 7.16 -28.84
CA VAL A 382 8.72 8.53 -29.37
C VAL A 382 9.87 9.41 -28.86
N VAL A 383 10.38 9.13 -27.66
CA VAL A 383 11.58 9.77 -27.09
C VAL A 383 12.80 9.59 -27.99
N THR A 384 12.98 8.37 -28.50
CA THR A 384 14.17 7.95 -29.27
C THR A 384 14.00 8.13 -30.77
N ASP A 385 12.76 8.08 -31.27
CA ASP A 385 12.43 8.47 -32.65
C ASP A 385 11.12 9.28 -32.69
N PRO A 386 11.19 10.61 -32.84
CA PRO A 386 10.02 11.48 -32.99
C PRO A 386 9.12 11.13 -34.19
N GLY A 387 9.59 10.33 -35.16
CA GLY A 387 8.78 9.80 -36.25
C GLY A 387 7.62 8.92 -35.77
N HIS A 388 7.73 8.32 -34.58
CA HIS A 388 6.68 7.49 -33.98
C HIS A 388 5.61 8.28 -33.21
N ALA A 389 5.71 9.62 -33.19
CA ALA A 389 4.77 10.50 -32.49
C ALA A 389 3.34 10.47 -33.05
N THR A 390 3.14 10.08 -34.32
CA THR A 390 1.81 10.09 -34.96
C THR A 390 1.55 8.87 -35.84
N ASP A 391 0.37 8.25 -35.68
CA ASP A 391 -0.17 7.29 -36.65
C ASP A 391 -1.48 7.78 -37.28
N THR A 392 -1.80 7.28 -38.47
CA THR A 392 -3.00 7.68 -39.22
C THR A 392 -3.86 6.46 -39.51
N ILE A 393 -5.04 6.44 -38.92
CA ILE A 393 -5.98 5.33 -39.00
C ILE A 393 -7.08 5.70 -39.99
N THR A 394 -7.27 4.87 -41.02
CA THR A 394 -8.38 5.00 -41.97
C THR A 394 -9.48 4.02 -41.60
N ILE A 395 -10.71 4.51 -41.41
CA ILE A 395 -11.88 3.71 -41.03
C ILE A 395 -12.90 3.82 -42.17
N THR A 396 -13.13 2.71 -42.87
CA THR A 396 -14.12 2.60 -43.94
C THR A 396 -15.38 1.94 -43.40
N ALA A 397 -16.49 2.67 -43.45
CA ALA A 397 -17.84 2.16 -43.27
C ALA A 397 -18.37 1.59 -44.59
N THR A 398 -19.10 0.47 -44.51
CA THR A 398 -19.75 -0.20 -45.66
C THR A 398 -21.13 -0.71 -45.25
N ASP A 399 -22.18 -0.38 -46.01
CA ASP A 399 -23.53 -0.91 -45.79
C ASP A 399 -23.74 -2.30 -46.43
N THR A 400 -24.95 -2.85 -46.28
CA THR A 400 -25.35 -4.13 -46.88
C THR A 400 -25.57 -4.10 -48.39
N ALA A 401 -25.57 -2.92 -49.03
CA ALA A 401 -25.66 -2.74 -50.47
C ALA A 401 -24.27 -2.58 -51.14
N GLY A 402 -23.22 -2.34 -50.34
CA GLY A 402 -21.85 -2.12 -50.79
C GLY A 402 -21.48 -0.64 -51.00
N ALA A 403 -22.32 0.31 -50.54
CA ALA A 403 -21.95 1.72 -50.52
C ALA A 403 -20.94 1.97 -49.39
N THR A 404 -19.89 2.73 -49.68
CA THR A 404 -18.76 2.94 -48.77
C THR A 404 -18.54 4.42 -48.44
N SER A 405 -18.00 4.68 -47.25
CA SER A 405 -17.65 6.01 -46.76
C SER A 405 -16.43 5.87 -45.83
N ALA A 406 -15.52 6.85 -45.82
CA ALA A 406 -14.27 6.74 -45.06
C ALA A 406 -13.99 7.96 -44.19
N ALA A 407 -13.61 7.72 -42.94
CA ALA A 407 -13.08 8.72 -42.01
C ALA A 407 -11.59 8.45 -41.75
N VAL A 408 -10.81 9.50 -41.55
CA VAL A 408 -9.39 9.41 -41.20
C VAL A 408 -9.18 10.06 -39.83
N VAL A 409 -8.48 9.35 -38.94
CA VAL A 409 -8.20 9.79 -37.57
C VAL A 409 -6.70 9.69 -37.32
N THR A 410 -6.08 10.81 -36.93
CA THR A 410 -4.67 10.82 -36.47
C THR A 410 -4.63 10.52 -34.97
N ILE A 411 -3.79 9.56 -34.58
CA ILE A 411 -3.42 9.30 -33.19
C ILE A 411 -2.10 10.03 -32.93
N THR A 412 -2.07 10.92 -31.94
CA THR A 412 -0.83 11.61 -31.55
C THR A 412 -0.37 11.11 -30.18
N GLN A 413 0.73 10.38 -30.16
CA GLN A 413 1.36 9.89 -28.94
C GLN A 413 2.29 10.97 -28.38
N THR A 414 2.20 11.20 -27.08
CA THR A 414 3.11 12.12 -26.37
C THR A 414 4.30 11.32 -25.86
N ALA A 415 5.52 11.80 -26.09
CA ALA A 415 6.72 11.17 -25.56
C ALA A 415 6.69 11.14 -24.02
N LEU A 416 7.01 9.98 -23.44
CA LEU A 416 7.18 9.86 -21.99
C LEU A 416 8.37 10.70 -21.49
N ALA A 417 8.31 11.12 -20.24
CA ALA A 417 9.40 11.85 -19.59
C ALA A 417 10.62 10.93 -19.45
N ASP A 418 11.69 11.23 -20.19
CA ASP A 418 12.87 10.36 -20.31
C ASP A 418 13.93 10.58 -19.23
N THR A 419 13.75 11.55 -18.33
CA THR A 419 14.65 11.74 -17.20
C THR A 419 14.31 10.74 -16.09
N PRO A 420 15.27 9.97 -15.55
CA PRO A 420 15.06 9.18 -14.34
C PRO A 420 14.53 10.03 -13.20
N VAL A 421 13.67 9.45 -12.36
CA VAL A 421 13.07 10.11 -11.21
C VAL A 421 13.63 9.50 -9.92
N ALA A 422 14.12 10.33 -9.02
CA ALA A 422 14.52 9.92 -7.68
C ALA A 422 13.29 9.50 -6.86
N GLY A 423 13.32 8.29 -6.31
CA GLY A 423 12.40 7.86 -5.26
C GLY A 423 13.02 8.08 -3.89
N THR A 424 12.20 8.12 -2.83
CA THR A 424 12.70 8.22 -1.45
C THR A 424 13.60 7.01 -1.14
N PRO A 425 14.88 7.20 -0.74
CA PRO A 425 15.78 6.09 -0.47
C PRO A 425 15.31 5.18 0.67
N THR A 426 15.46 3.87 0.50
CA THR A 426 15.32 2.91 1.62
C THR A 426 16.66 2.86 2.35
N VAL A 427 16.65 3.13 3.65
CA VAL A 427 17.85 3.10 4.50
C VAL A 427 17.61 2.11 5.65
N GLY A 428 18.48 1.10 5.77
CA GLY A 428 18.40 0.08 6.80
C GLY A 428 18.86 0.56 8.19
N THR A 429 18.60 -0.26 9.20
CA THR A 429 19.19 -0.09 10.53
C THR A 429 20.69 -0.41 10.50
N PRO A 430 21.56 0.39 11.15
CA PRO A 430 22.96 0.05 11.31
C PRO A 430 23.18 -1.31 11.99
N ALA A 431 24.15 -2.08 11.52
CA ALA A 431 24.67 -3.24 12.22
C ALA A 431 25.37 -2.81 13.54
N THR A 432 25.19 -3.58 14.61
CA THR A 432 25.65 -3.21 15.97
C THR A 432 27.16 -3.22 16.12
N ASP A 433 27.81 -4.19 15.48
CA ASP A 433 29.25 -4.44 15.47
C ASP A 433 30.03 -3.36 14.70
N THR A 434 29.67 -3.15 13.43
CA THR A 434 30.41 -2.36 12.45
C THR A 434 29.81 -0.97 12.21
N GLY A 435 28.54 -0.76 12.57
CA GLY A 435 27.77 0.42 12.17
C GLY A 435 27.33 0.40 10.69
N THR A 436 27.53 -0.71 9.96
CA THR A 436 27.24 -0.80 8.52
C THR A 436 25.75 -0.66 8.23
N VAL A 437 25.39 0.18 7.27
CA VAL A 437 24.03 0.44 6.78
C VAL A 437 23.91 0.01 5.33
N THR A 438 22.94 -0.85 5.03
CA THR A 438 22.56 -1.20 3.66
C THR A 438 21.26 -0.52 3.26
N GLY A 439 21.03 -0.35 1.96
CA GLY A 439 19.82 0.32 1.45
C GLY A 439 19.72 0.34 -0.07
N THR A 440 18.75 1.11 -0.59
CA THR A 440 18.49 1.28 -2.02
C THR A 440 18.09 2.72 -2.35
N ALA A 441 18.62 3.28 -3.44
CA ALA A 441 18.34 4.65 -3.86
C ALA A 441 17.00 4.83 -4.62
N ASN A 442 16.28 3.74 -4.90
CA ASN A 442 14.87 3.73 -5.33
C ASN A 442 14.49 4.58 -6.55
N PHE A 443 15.42 4.84 -7.48
CA PHE A 443 15.11 5.51 -8.74
C PHE A 443 14.14 4.70 -9.61
N THR A 444 13.32 5.41 -10.38
CA THR A 444 12.46 4.85 -11.43
C THR A 444 12.67 5.59 -12.74
N ASP A 445 12.51 4.89 -13.88
CA ASP A 445 12.50 5.50 -15.20
C ASP A 445 11.05 5.53 -15.72
N PRO A 446 10.46 6.70 -16.05
CA PRO A 446 9.06 6.76 -16.47
C PRO A 446 8.77 6.04 -17.81
N ALA A 447 9.79 5.83 -18.64
CA ALA A 447 9.72 5.05 -19.87
C ALA A 447 10.14 3.57 -19.67
N GLY A 448 10.39 3.15 -18.43
CA GLY A 448 10.78 1.78 -18.08
C GLY A 448 12.20 1.37 -18.51
N ARG A 449 13.06 2.34 -18.87
CA ARG A 449 14.42 2.06 -19.35
C ARG A 449 15.34 1.55 -18.23
N THR A 450 16.30 0.70 -18.60
CA THR A 450 17.33 0.21 -17.68
C THR A 450 18.18 1.37 -17.16
N LEU A 451 18.29 1.48 -15.84
CA LEU A 451 19.13 2.47 -15.16
C LEU A 451 20.53 1.91 -14.87
N THR A 452 21.53 2.76 -15.10
CA THR A 452 22.91 2.60 -14.62
C THR A 452 23.15 3.59 -13.47
N TYR A 453 23.99 3.22 -12.51
CA TYR A 453 24.15 3.97 -11.26
C TYR A 453 25.62 4.33 -11.01
N SER A 454 25.86 5.55 -10.51
CA SER A 454 27.19 6.02 -10.10
C SER A 454 27.11 6.84 -8.81
N ILE A 455 28.26 7.00 -8.13
CA ILE A 455 28.43 7.91 -6.99
C ILE A 455 29.00 9.21 -7.53
N THR A 456 28.28 10.32 -7.34
CA THR A 456 28.73 11.67 -7.77
C THR A 456 29.13 12.58 -6.62
N SER A 457 28.76 12.23 -5.38
CA SER A 457 29.36 12.77 -4.17
C SER A 457 29.58 11.63 -3.17
N SER A 458 30.81 11.43 -2.72
CA SER A 458 31.17 10.39 -1.74
C SER A 458 30.82 10.81 -0.31
N PRO A 459 30.55 9.85 0.60
CA PRO A 459 30.43 10.14 2.02
C PRO A 459 31.73 10.70 2.62
N SER A 460 31.61 11.39 3.75
CA SER A 460 32.68 12.15 4.40
C SER A 460 33.22 11.51 5.68
N LEU A 461 32.47 10.58 6.27
CA LEU A 461 32.69 9.96 7.57
C LEU A 461 32.76 8.42 7.50
N GLY A 462 32.59 7.83 6.31
CA GLY A 462 32.63 6.39 6.07
C GLY A 462 32.99 6.00 4.64
N THR A 463 33.02 4.70 4.36
CA THR A 463 33.19 4.13 3.01
C THR A 463 31.86 3.69 2.42
N LEU A 464 31.78 3.61 1.09
CA LEU A 464 30.56 3.27 0.36
C LEU A 464 30.85 2.29 -0.77
N SER A 465 29.97 1.30 -0.92
CA SER A 465 29.87 0.44 -2.09
C SER A 465 28.47 0.57 -2.70
N LEU A 466 28.38 0.53 -4.03
CA LEU A 466 27.15 0.67 -4.81
C LEU A 466 27.02 -0.52 -5.77
N THR A 467 25.85 -1.15 -5.81
CA THR A 467 25.56 -2.30 -6.68
C THR A 467 24.87 -1.85 -7.97
N GLY A 468 25.00 -2.64 -9.04
CA GLY A 468 24.48 -2.31 -10.38
C GLY A 468 22.95 -2.14 -10.50
N ASN A 469 22.20 -2.38 -9.42
CA ASN A 469 20.75 -2.16 -9.32
C ASN A 469 20.37 -1.01 -8.37
N GLY A 470 21.31 -0.14 -7.98
CA GLY A 470 21.04 1.02 -7.11
C GLY A 470 20.93 0.69 -5.63
N GLY A 471 21.30 -0.53 -5.22
CA GLY A 471 21.53 -0.89 -3.82
C GLY A 471 22.89 -0.39 -3.34
N PHE A 472 23.03 -0.14 -2.04
CA PHE A 472 24.28 0.34 -1.45
C PHE A 472 24.61 -0.31 -0.11
N SER A 473 25.88 -0.24 0.27
CA SER A 473 26.39 -0.57 1.60
C SER A 473 27.36 0.53 2.05
N TYR A 474 27.01 1.22 3.12
CA TYR A 474 27.82 2.26 3.77
C TYR A 474 28.38 1.73 5.09
N THR A 475 29.68 1.93 5.35
CA THR A 475 30.31 1.59 6.63
C THR A 475 30.98 2.83 7.21
N PRO A 476 30.49 3.38 8.35
CA PRO A 476 31.12 4.54 8.98
C PRO A 476 32.50 4.19 9.55
N THR A 477 33.42 5.16 9.54
CA THR A 477 34.72 5.02 10.20
C THR A 477 34.57 4.93 11.72
N THR A 478 35.51 4.25 12.39
CA THR A 478 35.57 4.18 13.86
C THR A 478 35.59 5.58 14.49
N THR A 479 36.34 6.52 13.90
CA THR A 479 36.38 7.92 14.34
C THR A 479 35.01 8.58 14.27
N ALA A 480 34.25 8.37 13.20
CA ALA A 480 32.89 8.90 13.07
C ALA A 480 31.94 8.32 14.13
N ARG A 481 32.00 7.01 14.38
CA ARG A 481 31.20 6.33 15.41
C ARG A 481 31.52 6.79 16.84
N THR A 482 32.80 7.02 17.14
CA THR A 482 33.24 7.57 18.44
C THR A 482 32.88 9.04 18.59
N ASN A 483 32.97 9.84 17.51
CA ASN A 483 32.51 11.22 17.51
C ASN A 483 30.98 11.29 17.73
N ALA A 484 30.18 10.45 17.06
CA ALA A 484 28.74 10.36 17.28
C ALA A 484 28.38 10.04 18.75
N ALA A 485 29.12 9.14 19.40
CA ALA A 485 28.96 8.85 20.84
C ALA A 485 29.27 10.07 21.73
N SER A 486 30.10 10.99 21.24
CA SER A 486 30.54 12.21 21.94
C SER A 486 29.71 13.45 21.57
N GLY A 487 28.54 13.27 20.93
CA GLY A 487 27.66 14.36 20.49
C GLY A 487 28.03 15.01 19.15
N GLY A 488 28.94 14.39 18.38
CA GLY A 488 29.26 14.74 17.00
C GLY A 488 28.21 14.24 15.98
N PRO A 489 28.52 14.29 14.67
CA PRO A 489 27.57 13.94 13.62
C PRO A 489 27.05 12.50 13.72
N THR A 490 25.74 12.34 13.77
CA THR A 490 25.02 11.04 13.81
C THR A 490 24.51 10.59 12.44
N THR A 491 24.86 11.31 11.37
CA THR A 491 24.52 10.99 9.97
C THR A 491 25.65 11.39 9.04
N ASP A 492 25.82 10.65 7.94
CA ASP A 492 26.65 11.03 6.78
C ASP A 492 25.78 11.06 5.52
N THR A 493 26.26 11.68 4.44
CA THR A 493 25.48 11.86 3.20
C THR A 493 26.31 11.60 1.95
N PHE A 494 25.71 10.96 0.95
CA PHE A 494 26.31 10.75 -0.36
C PHE A 494 25.27 10.94 -1.47
N THR A 495 25.73 11.24 -2.69
CA THR A 495 24.84 11.46 -3.84
C THR A 495 25.02 10.34 -4.85
N VAL A 496 23.92 9.65 -5.16
CA VAL A 496 23.81 8.67 -6.24
C VAL A 496 23.24 9.37 -7.46
N THR A 497 23.80 9.08 -8.63
CA THR A 497 23.23 9.47 -9.92
C THR A 497 22.72 8.22 -10.62
N ALA A 498 21.48 8.25 -11.11
CA ALA A 498 20.96 7.25 -12.03
C ALA A 498 20.89 7.84 -13.44
N THR A 499 21.41 7.09 -14.41
CA THR A 499 21.45 7.46 -15.84
C THR A 499 20.87 6.33 -16.67
N ASN A 500 19.90 6.64 -17.54
CA ASN A 500 19.27 5.64 -18.40
C ASN A 500 20.00 5.47 -19.75
N ALA A 501 19.43 4.63 -20.63
CA ALA A 501 20.03 4.28 -21.91
C ALA A 501 20.15 5.42 -22.95
N THR A 502 19.45 6.55 -22.78
CA THR A 502 19.57 7.73 -23.67
C THR A 502 20.64 8.72 -23.18
N GLY A 503 21.12 8.55 -21.94
CA GLY A 503 22.04 9.48 -21.27
C GLY A 503 21.35 10.52 -20.38
N ALA A 504 20.02 10.52 -20.30
CA ALA A 504 19.29 11.34 -19.34
C ALA A 504 19.52 10.82 -17.90
N SER A 505 19.66 11.74 -16.95
CA SER A 505 20.06 11.39 -15.57
C SER A 505 19.44 12.28 -14.49
N ALA A 506 19.38 11.74 -13.28
CA ALA A 506 18.97 12.45 -12.07
C ALA A 506 19.81 12.04 -10.86
N ASN A 507 19.85 12.92 -9.86
CA ASN A 507 20.63 12.75 -8.64
C ASN A 507 19.71 12.62 -7.43
N GLU A 508 20.11 11.82 -6.44
CA GLU A 508 19.46 11.70 -5.14
C GLU A 508 20.52 11.67 -4.03
N THR A 509 20.29 12.43 -2.95
CA THR A 509 21.22 12.49 -1.82
C THR A 509 20.73 11.62 -0.68
N VAL A 510 21.35 10.45 -0.53
CA VAL A 510 21.05 9.50 0.53
C VAL A 510 21.70 9.99 1.83
N SER A 511 20.91 10.08 2.90
CA SER A 511 21.39 10.26 4.26
C SER A 511 21.40 8.92 4.99
N VAL A 512 22.53 8.58 5.63
CA VAL A 512 22.73 7.30 6.34
C VAL A 512 23.05 7.55 7.81
N PRO A 513 22.39 6.83 8.75
CA PRO A 513 22.65 6.97 10.17
C PRO A 513 24.02 6.38 10.54
N ILE A 514 24.82 7.15 11.28
CA ILE A 514 26.00 6.67 11.99
C ILE A 514 25.53 6.18 13.35
N SER A 515 25.44 4.86 13.54
CA SER A 515 25.28 4.34 14.90
C SER A 515 26.55 4.64 15.69
N PRO A 516 26.45 5.29 16.86
CA PRO A 516 27.63 5.50 17.70
C PRO A 516 28.31 4.17 18.02
N THR A 517 29.60 4.22 18.35
CA THR A 517 30.22 3.11 19.08
C THR A 517 29.41 2.99 20.37
N ALA A 518 28.98 1.77 20.74
CA ALA A 518 28.18 1.60 21.94
C ALA A 518 28.92 2.22 23.12
N SER A 519 28.37 3.28 23.70
CA SER A 519 28.96 3.88 24.89
C SER A 519 28.83 2.82 25.98
N SER A 520 29.97 2.23 26.35
CA SER A 520 30.04 1.48 27.59
C SER A 520 29.59 2.43 28.70
N THR A 521 28.49 2.09 29.36
CA THR A 521 28.39 2.35 30.78
C THR A 521 29.70 1.86 31.39
N GLY A 522 30.39 2.69 32.18
CA GLY A 522 31.71 2.38 32.73
C GLY A 522 31.74 0.95 33.29
N PRO A 523 32.86 0.23 33.13
CA PRO A 523 32.94 -1.21 33.33
C PRO A 523 32.38 -1.60 34.69
N ILE A 524 31.74 -2.77 34.77
CA ILE A 524 31.05 -3.19 35.99
C ILE A 524 32.11 -3.36 37.08
N LYS A 525 32.12 -2.45 38.06
CA LYS A 525 33.08 -2.46 39.17
C LYS A 525 32.58 -3.40 40.27
N ILE A 526 33.23 -4.54 40.40
CA ILE A 526 32.97 -5.54 41.42
C ILE A 526 33.96 -5.31 42.57
N THR A 527 33.49 -4.84 43.72
CA THR A 527 34.36 -4.64 44.90
C THR A 527 34.85 -5.98 45.44
N VAL A 528 36.16 -6.11 45.61
CA VAL A 528 36.88 -7.27 46.14
C VAL A 528 37.67 -6.87 47.41
N GLY A 529 38.79 -7.52 47.71
CA GLY A 529 39.68 -7.10 48.79
C GLY A 529 40.61 -5.95 48.39
N THR A 530 41.44 -5.51 49.34
CA THR A 530 42.44 -4.46 49.12
C THR A 530 43.62 -4.95 48.29
N ASN A 531 44.11 -4.11 47.38
CA ASN A 531 45.28 -4.37 46.54
C ASN A 531 45.16 -5.66 45.71
N PRO A 532 44.15 -5.77 44.83
CA PRO A 532 44.01 -6.96 44.00
C PRO A 532 45.07 -7.03 42.88
N GLU A 533 45.66 -8.20 42.64
CA GLU A 533 46.77 -8.41 41.70
C GLU A 533 46.36 -9.26 40.48
N GLN A 534 46.73 -10.54 40.41
CA GLN A 534 46.33 -11.41 39.30
C GLN A 534 44.90 -11.96 39.46
N LEU A 535 44.34 -12.46 38.36
CA LEU A 535 43.02 -13.08 38.36
C LEU A 535 42.95 -14.25 37.37
N ALA A 536 42.21 -15.30 37.72
CA ALA A 536 42.08 -16.52 36.92
C ALA A 536 40.62 -16.95 36.81
N ILE A 537 40.17 -17.26 35.59
CA ILE A 537 38.79 -17.68 35.30
C ILE A 537 38.68 -19.21 35.19
N SER A 538 37.54 -19.78 35.57
CA SER A 538 37.25 -21.20 35.39
C SER A 538 37.06 -21.58 33.91
N PRO A 539 37.35 -22.83 33.50
CA PRO A 539 37.22 -23.24 32.09
C PRO A 539 35.79 -23.21 31.52
N ASP A 540 34.77 -23.20 32.40
CA ASP A 540 33.36 -23.02 32.06
C ASP A 540 32.92 -21.53 32.05
N GLY A 541 33.80 -20.61 32.44
CA GLY A 541 33.56 -19.18 32.50
C GLY A 541 32.73 -18.70 33.70
N ALA A 542 32.23 -19.61 34.56
CA ALA A 542 31.26 -19.28 35.61
C ALA A 542 31.85 -18.55 36.83
N HIS A 543 33.13 -18.77 37.14
CA HIS A 543 33.78 -18.27 38.35
C HIS A 543 35.14 -17.63 38.05
N LEU A 544 35.34 -16.44 38.61
CA LEU A 544 36.58 -15.68 38.53
C LEU A 544 37.22 -15.58 39.92
N TYR A 545 38.49 -15.96 40.01
CA TYR A 545 39.27 -15.99 41.25
C TYR A 545 40.30 -14.86 41.21
N VAL A 546 40.35 -14.03 42.26
CA VAL A 546 41.12 -12.78 42.29
C VAL A 546 41.99 -12.74 43.53
N THR A 547 43.31 -12.61 43.40
CA THR A 547 44.19 -12.43 44.57
C THR A 547 44.07 -11.03 45.12
N ASN A 548 43.87 -10.90 46.44
CA ASN A 548 43.83 -9.62 47.14
C ASN A 548 45.06 -9.53 48.06
N ASN A 549 46.18 -9.00 47.56
CA ASN A 549 47.47 -8.99 48.25
C ASN A 549 47.35 -8.46 49.69
N GLY A 550 46.90 -7.22 49.84
CA GLY A 550 46.79 -6.55 51.15
C GLY A 550 45.73 -7.17 52.07
N SER A 551 44.78 -7.94 51.51
CA SER A 551 43.70 -8.60 52.25
C SER A 551 43.91 -10.11 52.45
N LYS A 552 45.06 -10.68 52.07
CA LYS A 552 45.49 -12.06 52.41
C LYS A 552 44.45 -13.13 52.03
N SER A 553 43.79 -12.92 50.91
CA SER A 553 42.60 -13.68 50.51
C SER A 553 42.41 -13.71 49.00
N VAL A 554 41.63 -14.68 48.53
CA VAL A 554 41.13 -14.77 47.16
C VAL A 554 39.63 -14.49 47.15
N SER A 555 39.19 -13.51 46.36
CA SER A 555 37.76 -13.32 46.10
C SER A 555 37.31 -14.22 44.95
N VAL A 556 36.17 -14.88 45.13
CA VAL A 556 35.52 -15.69 44.09
C VAL A 556 34.28 -14.94 43.63
N ILE A 557 34.28 -14.53 42.37
CA ILE A 557 33.20 -13.80 41.71
C ILE A 557 32.39 -14.75 40.84
N ASP A 558 31.07 -14.67 40.95
CA ASP A 558 30.13 -15.25 39.98
C ASP A 558 30.01 -14.29 38.79
N THR A 559 30.37 -14.77 37.59
CA THR A 559 30.45 -13.94 36.37
C THR A 559 29.08 -13.64 35.74
N ALA A 560 28.07 -14.47 36.01
CA ALA A 560 26.71 -14.27 35.50
C ALA A 560 25.96 -13.18 36.28
N THR A 561 26.25 -13.02 37.57
CA THR A 561 25.70 -11.97 38.44
C THR A 561 26.62 -10.78 38.63
N ASN A 562 27.92 -10.92 38.34
CA ASN A 562 28.98 -9.95 38.61
C ASN A 562 29.07 -9.57 40.10
N THR A 563 29.03 -10.59 40.98
CA THR A 563 29.11 -10.41 42.44
C THR A 563 30.11 -11.35 43.08
N VAL A 564 30.78 -10.92 44.17
CA VAL A 564 31.61 -11.80 45.00
C VAL A 564 30.70 -12.80 45.72
N ALA A 565 30.81 -14.07 45.34
CA ALA A 565 30.07 -15.19 45.93
C ALA A 565 30.69 -15.64 47.26
N THR A 566 32.02 -15.57 47.39
CA THR A 566 32.75 -15.84 48.64
C THR A 566 34.16 -15.27 48.62
N THR A 567 34.80 -15.17 49.78
CA THR A 567 36.21 -14.77 49.93
C THR A 567 36.94 -15.83 50.76
N ILE A 568 38.02 -16.38 50.21
CA ILE A 568 38.81 -17.49 50.75
C ILE A 568 40.07 -16.92 51.40
N ALA A 569 40.32 -17.22 52.67
CA ALA A 569 41.59 -16.84 53.32
C ALA A 569 42.75 -17.70 52.78
N VAL A 570 43.89 -17.06 52.49
CA VAL A 570 45.15 -17.71 52.07
C VAL A 570 46.31 -17.20 52.92
N GLY A 571 47.56 -17.29 52.43
CA GLY A 571 48.73 -16.76 53.13
C GLY A 571 48.89 -15.24 53.00
N ASN A 572 50.05 -14.76 53.46
CA ASN A 572 50.47 -13.37 53.36
C ASN A 572 50.82 -12.99 51.91
N SER A 573 50.36 -11.81 51.50
CA SER A 573 50.66 -11.18 50.20
C SER A 573 50.47 -12.13 49.01
N PRO A 574 49.24 -12.60 48.74
CA PRO A 574 48.97 -13.41 47.57
C PRO A 574 49.08 -12.58 46.29
N THR A 575 49.94 -13.02 45.36
CA THR A 575 50.28 -12.27 44.14
C THR A 575 49.71 -12.96 42.90
N ALA A 576 50.34 -14.04 42.43
CA ALA A 576 49.97 -14.77 41.24
C ALA A 576 48.91 -15.84 41.51
N ILE A 577 48.09 -16.12 40.49
CA ILE A 577 47.02 -17.11 40.55
C ILE A 577 46.84 -17.78 39.19
N LYS A 578 46.75 -19.13 39.17
CA LYS A 578 46.50 -19.89 37.93
C LYS A 578 45.50 -21.02 38.19
N MET A 579 44.53 -21.13 37.29
CA MET A 579 43.47 -22.16 37.28
C MET A 579 44.03 -23.48 36.71
N ALA A 580 43.67 -24.61 37.31
CA ALA A 580 44.02 -25.92 36.76
C ALA A 580 43.24 -26.22 35.46
N PRO A 581 43.84 -26.87 34.45
CA PRO A 581 43.14 -27.26 33.22
C PRO A 581 41.90 -28.14 33.45
N ASP A 582 41.81 -28.81 34.60
CA ASP A 582 40.66 -29.64 34.97
C ASP A 582 39.50 -28.88 35.67
N GLY A 583 39.69 -27.58 35.94
CA GLY A 583 38.72 -26.70 36.60
C GLY A 583 38.47 -26.97 38.09
N LYS A 584 39.15 -27.94 38.71
CA LYS A 584 38.88 -28.36 40.10
C LYS A 584 39.75 -27.68 41.14
N HIS A 585 40.88 -27.12 40.72
CA HIS A 585 41.89 -26.54 41.60
C HIS A 585 42.37 -25.17 41.10
N VAL A 586 42.71 -24.31 42.05
CA VAL A 586 43.38 -23.02 41.78
C VAL A 586 44.61 -22.94 42.66
N TYR A 587 45.73 -22.54 42.06
CA TYR A 587 47.02 -22.38 42.72
C TYR A 587 47.34 -20.90 42.89
N VAL A 588 47.75 -20.52 44.09
CA VAL A 588 47.99 -19.13 44.51
C VAL A 588 49.35 -19.05 45.17
N THR A 589 50.24 -18.17 44.72
CA THR A 589 51.46 -17.86 45.48
C THR A 589 51.10 -17.02 46.70
N ASN A 590 51.74 -17.30 47.84
CA ASN A 590 51.75 -16.43 49.01
C ASN A 590 53.19 -15.90 49.16
N PHE A 591 53.45 -14.72 48.62
CA PHE A 591 54.81 -14.21 48.35
C PHE A 591 55.66 -14.12 49.64
N ASP A 592 55.13 -13.48 50.68
CA ASP A 592 55.84 -13.27 51.95
C ASP A 592 55.95 -14.55 52.81
N ASP A 593 55.07 -15.54 52.59
CA ASP A 593 55.10 -16.81 53.33
C ASP A 593 56.00 -17.88 52.70
N GLY A 594 56.39 -17.71 51.44
CA GLY A 594 57.15 -18.73 50.70
C GLY A 594 56.38 -20.03 50.43
N THR A 595 55.05 -19.91 50.23
CA THR A 595 54.14 -21.06 50.05
C THR A 595 53.20 -20.89 48.85
N ILE A 596 52.66 -22.02 48.37
CA ILE A 596 51.52 -22.08 47.45
C ILE A 596 50.28 -22.53 48.23
N SER A 597 49.17 -21.79 48.13
CA SER A 597 47.85 -22.26 48.54
C SER A 597 47.16 -23.00 47.39
N VAL A 598 46.67 -24.20 47.67
CA VAL A 598 45.89 -25.03 46.73
C VAL A 598 44.43 -24.93 47.15
N ILE A 599 43.59 -24.33 46.32
CA ILE A 599 42.15 -24.12 46.57
C ILE A 599 41.36 -25.12 45.74
N SER A 600 40.36 -25.78 46.33
CA SER A 600 39.37 -26.54 45.54
C SER A 600 38.19 -25.65 45.15
N THR A 601 37.88 -25.60 43.86
CA THR A 601 36.76 -24.81 43.29
C THR A 601 35.39 -25.37 43.70
N ALA A 602 35.30 -26.68 43.91
CA ALA A 602 34.06 -27.37 44.29
C ALA A 602 33.60 -27.07 45.74
N THR A 603 34.50 -26.58 46.60
CA THR A 603 34.20 -26.22 48.00
C THR A 603 34.56 -24.78 48.35
N ASN A 604 35.35 -24.09 47.51
CA ASN A 604 35.94 -22.78 47.79
C ASN A 604 36.72 -22.74 49.11
N THR A 605 37.58 -23.75 49.31
CA THR A 605 38.45 -23.88 50.49
C THR A 605 39.87 -24.27 50.09
N VAL A 606 40.87 -23.79 50.84
CA VAL A 606 42.25 -24.29 50.76
C VAL A 606 42.28 -25.76 51.21
N THR A 607 42.75 -26.66 50.34
CA THR A 607 42.88 -28.11 50.59
C THR A 607 44.32 -28.52 50.91
N ALA A 608 45.32 -27.74 50.47
CA ALA A 608 46.72 -27.91 50.83
C ALA A 608 47.48 -26.58 50.82
N THR A 609 48.57 -26.51 51.58
CA THR A 609 49.55 -25.42 51.52
C THR A 609 50.94 -26.04 51.35
N VAL A 610 51.66 -25.66 50.29
CA VAL A 610 52.94 -26.27 49.91
C VAL A 610 54.07 -25.25 50.08
N THR A 611 55.07 -25.54 50.91
CA THR A 611 56.26 -24.69 51.04
C THR A 611 57.18 -24.89 49.83
N VAL A 612 57.63 -23.79 49.22
CA VAL A 612 58.41 -23.82 47.96
C VAL A 612 59.77 -23.12 48.04
N GLY A 613 59.92 -22.15 48.94
CA GLY A 613 61.07 -21.23 48.98
C GLY A 613 60.58 -19.80 49.15
N GLY A 614 61.45 -18.87 49.57
CA GLY A 614 61.06 -17.48 49.83
C GLY A 614 60.69 -16.73 48.55
N ASN A 615 59.56 -16.03 48.55
CA ASN A 615 59.13 -15.11 47.49
C ASN A 615 58.84 -15.81 46.15
N PRO A 616 57.86 -16.73 46.10
CA PRO A 616 57.31 -17.25 44.85
C PRO A 616 56.47 -16.19 44.13
N GLU A 617 56.74 -16.00 42.84
CA GLU A 617 56.15 -14.94 42.02
C GLU A 617 55.36 -15.56 40.85
N GLY A 618 55.98 -15.82 39.69
CA GLY A 618 55.31 -16.44 38.54
C GLY A 618 54.89 -17.89 38.73
N LEU A 619 53.81 -18.29 38.05
CA LEU A 619 53.26 -19.65 38.03
C LEU A 619 52.95 -20.13 36.60
N ALA A 620 53.36 -21.36 36.27
CA ALA A 620 52.88 -22.10 35.10
C ALA A 620 52.34 -23.47 35.50
N ILE A 621 51.38 -23.99 34.75
CA ILE A 621 50.89 -25.36 34.89
C ILE A 621 51.03 -26.09 33.56
N SER A 622 51.49 -27.35 33.61
CA SER A 622 51.63 -28.19 32.44
C SER A 622 50.28 -28.43 31.76
N ALA A 623 50.26 -28.64 30.44
CA ALA A 623 49.03 -28.76 29.65
C ALA A 623 48.16 -29.99 30.02
N ASP A 624 48.75 -31.01 30.64
CA ASP A 624 48.06 -32.18 31.22
C ASP A 624 47.60 -31.96 32.67
N GLY A 625 47.94 -30.81 33.28
CA GLY A 625 47.64 -30.45 34.65
C GLY A 625 48.47 -31.17 35.72
N SER A 626 49.48 -31.98 35.37
CA SER A 626 50.21 -32.84 36.32
C SER A 626 51.30 -32.13 37.14
N THR A 627 51.82 -31.01 36.63
CA THR A 627 52.96 -30.29 37.21
C THR A 627 52.66 -28.80 37.29
N LEU A 628 52.86 -28.19 38.46
CA LEU A 628 52.88 -26.74 38.65
C LEU A 628 54.33 -26.29 38.79
N ASP A 629 54.79 -25.43 37.89
CA ASP A 629 56.11 -24.82 37.89
C ASP A 629 56.03 -23.44 38.55
N VAL A 630 56.86 -23.20 39.58
CA VAL A 630 56.82 -22.01 40.44
C VAL A 630 58.14 -21.25 40.34
N ALA A 631 58.11 -20.01 39.86
CA ALA A 631 59.25 -19.10 39.85
C ALA A 631 59.47 -18.46 41.24
N ILE A 632 60.73 -18.37 41.68
CA ILE A 632 61.10 -17.98 43.05
C ILE A 632 62.25 -16.95 43.01
N ASP A 633 62.05 -15.76 43.58
CA ASP A 633 63.08 -14.70 43.75
C ASP A 633 64.19 -15.16 44.72
N GLY A 634 63.81 -15.77 45.84
CA GLY A 634 64.77 -16.26 46.82
C GLY A 634 65.48 -15.15 47.61
N ASN A 635 64.89 -13.95 47.66
CA ASN A 635 65.38 -12.75 48.33
C ASN A 635 66.79 -12.32 47.90
N ASN A 636 67.00 -12.13 46.59
CA ASN A 636 68.15 -11.44 45.99
C ASN A 636 69.60 -11.99 46.26
N ILE A 637 69.82 -13.00 47.12
CA ILE A 637 71.18 -13.32 47.61
C ILE A 637 71.64 -14.79 47.40
N THR A 638 70.77 -15.79 47.20
CA THR A 638 71.25 -17.16 46.78
C THR A 638 70.21 -18.19 46.31
N GLN A 639 68.90 -17.98 46.49
CA GLN A 639 67.89 -19.05 46.31
C GLN A 639 66.93 -18.83 45.13
N ALA A 640 67.34 -18.03 44.13
CA ALA A 640 66.57 -17.87 42.89
C ALA A 640 66.40 -19.23 42.18
N ALA A 641 65.15 -19.64 41.95
CA ALA A 641 64.84 -21.01 41.57
C ALA A 641 63.57 -21.15 40.71
N VAL A 642 63.41 -22.32 40.08
CA VAL A 642 62.08 -22.85 39.72
C VAL A 642 61.84 -24.18 40.44
N THR A 643 60.76 -24.23 41.21
CA THR A 643 60.31 -25.42 41.94
C THR A 643 59.10 -26.04 41.22
N GLN A 644 59.17 -27.34 40.96
CA GLN A 644 58.09 -28.13 40.37
C GLN A 644 57.31 -28.85 41.47
N ILE A 645 55.99 -28.71 41.47
CA ILE A 645 55.06 -29.42 42.37
C ILE A 645 54.26 -30.43 41.56
N ASN A 646 54.18 -31.68 42.03
CA ASN A 646 53.21 -32.65 41.52
C ASN A 646 51.81 -32.27 42.05
N THR A 647 50.88 -31.97 41.14
CA THR A 647 49.53 -31.46 41.48
C THR A 647 48.62 -32.53 42.09
N ALA A 648 48.87 -33.82 41.82
CA ALA A 648 48.08 -34.92 42.36
C ALA A 648 48.44 -35.26 43.82
N THR A 649 49.68 -34.99 44.24
CA THR A 649 50.14 -35.20 45.63
C THR A 649 50.31 -33.89 46.43
N ASN A 650 50.33 -32.73 45.76
CA ASN A 650 50.66 -31.43 46.34
C ASN A 650 52.03 -31.43 47.06
N THR A 651 53.03 -32.07 46.44
CA THR A 651 54.40 -32.16 46.95
C THR A 651 55.39 -31.60 45.94
N VAL A 652 56.43 -30.90 46.42
CA VAL A 652 57.60 -30.56 45.61
C VAL A 652 58.24 -31.83 45.06
N SER A 653 58.38 -31.91 43.75
CA SER A 653 59.06 -32.99 43.02
C SER A 653 60.54 -32.67 42.82
N THR A 654 60.82 -31.42 42.44
CA THR A 654 62.11 -30.98 41.90
C THR A 654 62.30 -29.49 42.17
N THR A 655 63.52 -29.05 42.47
CA THR A 655 63.88 -27.62 42.50
C THR A 655 65.13 -27.40 41.65
N THR A 656 65.06 -26.42 40.75
CA THR A 656 66.18 -25.98 39.89
C THR A 656 66.69 -24.64 40.41
N LEU A 657 67.90 -24.61 40.98
CA LEU A 657 68.56 -23.35 41.31
C LEU A 657 69.07 -22.68 40.02
N LEU A 658 68.95 -21.36 39.90
CA LEU A 658 69.22 -20.63 38.65
C LEU A 658 70.60 -19.96 38.57
N GLY A 659 71.31 -19.85 39.70
CA GLY A 659 72.68 -19.33 39.75
C GLY A 659 73.31 -19.41 41.14
N ASP A 660 74.62 -19.20 41.20
CA ASP A 660 75.48 -19.33 42.40
C ASP A 660 76.24 -18.03 42.75
N GLY A 661 75.67 -16.87 42.39
CA GLY A 661 76.21 -15.55 42.76
C GLY A 661 75.67 -14.34 41.97
N GLU A 662 74.96 -14.56 40.86
CA GLU A 662 74.28 -13.47 40.12
C GLU A 662 72.94 -13.09 40.80
N THR A 663 72.59 -11.79 40.77
CA THR A 663 71.29 -11.30 41.25
C THR A 663 70.20 -11.55 40.20
N ILE A 664 69.69 -12.79 40.19
CA ILE A 664 68.60 -13.26 39.33
C ILE A 664 67.28 -13.04 40.07
N ARG A 665 66.25 -12.50 39.39
CA ARG A 665 64.89 -12.32 39.93
C ARG A 665 63.85 -12.92 38.98
N PRO A 666 63.47 -14.20 39.14
CA PRO A 666 62.48 -14.87 38.31
C PRO A 666 61.09 -14.24 38.45
N SER A 667 60.65 -13.45 37.48
CA SER A 667 59.31 -12.85 37.46
C SER A 667 58.23 -13.83 37.03
N GLY A 668 58.55 -14.67 36.05
CA GLY A 668 57.57 -15.46 35.30
C GLY A 668 58.16 -16.77 34.79
N VAL A 669 57.28 -17.71 34.49
CA VAL A 669 57.66 -19.04 33.97
C VAL A 669 56.63 -19.52 32.96
N ALA A 670 57.09 -20.24 31.93
CA ALA A 670 56.28 -21.04 31.02
C ALA A 670 56.92 -22.43 30.83
N SER A 671 56.10 -23.43 30.44
CA SER A 671 56.49 -24.84 30.43
C SER A 671 56.04 -25.50 29.12
N VAL A 672 56.98 -25.92 28.27
CA VAL A 672 56.70 -26.46 26.94
C VAL A 672 57.46 -27.78 26.74
N GLY A 673 56.72 -28.89 26.63
CA GLY A 673 57.31 -30.22 26.46
C GLY A 673 58.26 -30.67 27.59
N GLY A 674 58.15 -30.07 28.78
CA GLY A 674 59.07 -30.27 29.91
C GLY A 674 60.30 -29.36 29.92
N THR A 675 60.46 -28.49 28.92
CA THR A 675 61.43 -27.38 28.95
C THR A 675 60.80 -26.18 29.64
N LEU A 676 61.49 -25.61 30.63
CA LEU A 676 61.05 -24.40 31.34
C LEU A 676 61.66 -23.16 30.69
N TYR A 677 60.87 -22.11 30.58
CA TYR A 677 61.25 -20.80 30.07
C TYR A 677 60.98 -19.78 31.18
N VAL A 678 62.02 -19.15 31.71
CA VAL A 678 61.96 -18.39 32.97
C VAL A 678 62.47 -16.98 32.76
N THR A 679 61.62 -15.97 32.93
CA THR A 679 61.97 -14.56 32.73
C THR A 679 62.67 -14.00 33.96
N ASP A 680 63.82 -13.36 33.77
CA ASP A 680 64.58 -12.73 34.84
C ASP A 680 64.36 -11.21 34.81
N TYR A 681 63.57 -10.71 35.75
CA TYR A 681 63.24 -9.29 35.91
C TYR A 681 64.50 -8.41 36.06
N SER A 682 65.55 -8.93 36.72
CA SER A 682 66.78 -8.17 36.99
C SER A 682 67.72 -8.09 35.79
N SER A 683 67.42 -8.77 34.68
CA SER A 683 68.22 -8.72 33.46
C SER A 683 67.35 -8.63 32.20
N ASN A 684 67.98 -8.75 31.02
CA ASN A 684 67.33 -8.69 29.72
C ASN A 684 67.22 -10.09 29.09
N TYR A 685 67.18 -11.14 29.93
CA TYR A 685 67.25 -12.54 29.51
C TYR A 685 66.07 -13.39 30.03
N MET A 686 65.78 -14.44 29.28
CA MET A 686 64.93 -15.56 29.69
C MET A 686 65.77 -16.84 29.69
N PHE A 687 65.81 -17.55 30.81
CA PHE A 687 66.47 -18.85 30.91
C PHE A 687 65.65 -19.91 30.17
N VAL A 688 66.33 -20.85 29.51
CA VAL A 688 65.74 -22.04 28.90
C VAL A 688 66.35 -23.26 29.58
N ILE A 689 65.53 -24.08 30.23
CA ILE A 689 65.95 -25.18 31.09
C ILE A 689 65.33 -26.47 30.54
N PRO A 690 66.05 -27.23 29.68
CA PRO A 690 65.50 -28.41 28.99
C PRO A 690 65.45 -29.67 29.88
N SER A 691 65.85 -29.58 31.14
CA SER A 691 65.83 -30.68 32.11
C SER A 691 65.75 -30.14 33.54
N PRO A 692 64.54 -29.96 34.11
CA PRO A 692 64.35 -29.47 35.47
C PRO A 692 65.15 -30.25 36.52
N GLY A 693 65.61 -29.55 37.56
CA GLY A 693 66.51 -30.05 38.59
C GLY A 693 68.00 -29.91 38.26
N THR A 694 68.35 -29.43 37.06
CA THR A 694 69.72 -29.12 36.68
C THR A 694 69.81 -27.97 35.68
N LEU A 695 70.90 -27.20 35.72
CA LEU A 695 71.25 -26.24 34.66
C LEU A 695 72.09 -26.88 33.53
N THR A 696 72.27 -28.21 33.54
CA THR A 696 73.02 -28.91 32.50
C THR A 696 72.31 -28.79 31.14
N GLY A 697 72.94 -28.07 30.20
CA GLY A 697 72.34 -27.79 28.90
C GLY A 697 71.35 -26.62 28.89
N ALA A 698 71.22 -25.88 30.00
CA ALA A 698 70.42 -24.66 30.03
C ALA A 698 71.08 -23.54 29.21
N THR A 699 70.26 -22.67 28.62
CA THR A 699 70.71 -21.51 27.83
C THR A 699 69.97 -20.24 28.28
N ARG A 700 70.34 -19.08 27.72
CA ARG A 700 69.63 -17.80 27.92
C ARG A 700 69.26 -17.21 26.56
N ILE A 701 67.99 -16.88 26.36
CA ILE A 701 67.50 -16.07 25.23
C ILE A 701 67.56 -14.61 25.64
N TYR A 702 68.13 -13.74 24.81
CA TYR A 702 68.05 -12.29 25.02
C TYR A 702 66.67 -11.80 24.60
N VAL A 703 65.84 -11.46 25.58
CA VAL A 703 64.46 -10.98 25.34
C VAL A 703 64.39 -9.47 25.18
N GLY A 704 65.33 -8.72 25.79
CA GLY A 704 65.29 -7.27 25.83
C GLY A 704 65.76 -6.55 24.55
N GLY A 705 65.51 -5.24 24.49
CA GLY A 705 66.06 -4.36 23.46
C GLY A 705 67.54 -4.01 23.63
N GLN A 706 68.18 -3.62 22.53
CA GLN A 706 69.63 -3.45 22.35
C GLN A 706 70.29 -2.30 23.15
N ALA A 707 70.29 -2.35 24.49
CA ALA A 707 71.15 -1.54 25.36
C ALA A 707 71.40 -2.18 26.75
N VAL A 708 72.09 -1.44 27.62
CA VAL A 708 72.54 -1.86 28.97
C VAL A 708 71.51 -1.57 30.07
N ASP A 709 70.35 -1.02 29.71
CA ASP A 709 69.28 -0.66 30.64
C ASP A 709 68.35 -1.87 30.92
N GLN A 710 67.82 -1.98 32.15
CA GLN A 710 66.95 -3.09 32.55
C GLN A 710 65.56 -2.98 31.91
N VAL A 711 65.22 -3.98 31.09
CA VAL A 711 63.95 -4.05 30.32
C VAL A 711 62.80 -4.60 31.16
N ASN A 712 63.12 -5.32 32.24
CA ASN A 712 62.19 -5.90 33.22
C ASN A 712 61.12 -6.82 32.57
N PRO A 713 61.51 -8.01 32.03
CA PRO A 713 60.56 -8.94 31.43
C PRO A 713 59.58 -9.53 32.47
N LEU A 714 58.32 -9.67 32.07
CA LEU A 714 57.21 -10.15 32.91
C LEU A 714 56.67 -11.51 32.43
N ASP A 715 55.57 -12.00 33.04
CA ASP A 715 54.96 -13.33 32.80
C ASP A 715 54.90 -13.72 31.30
N PRO A 716 55.58 -14.80 30.85
CA PRO A 716 55.63 -15.20 29.45
C PRO A 716 54.41 -16.03 29.02
N VAL A 717 53.75 -15.64 27.92
CA VAL A 717 52.50 -16.25 27.43
C VAL A 717 52.73 -17.09 26.17
N LEU A 718 52.24 -18.34 26.17
CA LEU A 718 52.42 -19.29 25.07
C LEU A 718 51.34 -19.18 23.99
N SER A 719 51.77 -19.18 22.71
CA SER A 719 50.90 -19.31 21.54
C SER A 719 50.08 -20.61 21.55
N SER A 720 48.97 -20.64 20.81
CA SER A 720 48.04 -21.81 20.84
C SER A 720 48.57 -23.07 20.17
N ASP A 721 49.63 -22.96 19.37
CA ASP A 721 50.37 -24.06 18.76
C ASP A 721 51.63 -24.47 19.57
N GLY A 722 51.97 -23.73 20.62
CA GLY A 722 53.12 -24.01 21.48
C GLY A 722 54.50 -23.67 20.88
N THR A 723 54.55 -22.90 19.78
CA THR A 723 55.81 -22.58 19.08
C THR A 723 56.44 -21.25 19.50
N THR A 724 55.67 -20.34 20.10
CA THR A 724 56.06 -18.95 20.31
C THR A 724 55.71 -18.51 21.74
N LEU A 725 56.65 -17.84 22.42
CA LEU A 725 56.37 -17.10 23.66
C LEU A 725 56.26 -15.60 23.37
N TYR A 726 55.23 -14.98 23.93
CA TYR A 726 55.07 -13.54 24.01
C TYR A 726 55.51 -13.09 25.40
N VAL A 727 56.50 -12.20 25.47
CA VAL A 727 57.06 -11.71 26.73
C VAL A 727 56.79 -10.22 26.85
N ALA A 728 56.15 -9.79 27.94
CA ALA A 728 55.87 -8.39 28.18
C ALA A 728 57.12 -7.64 28.67
N GLU A 729 57.41 -6.49 28.06
CA GLU A 729 58.60 -5.67 28.32
C GLU A 729 58.18 -4.26 28.75
N ARG A 730 58.68 -3.79 29.91
CA ARG A 730 58.33 -2.46 30.43
C ARG A 730 59.00 -1.31 29.68
N PHE A 731 60.23 -1.51 29.18
CA PHE A 731 60.93 -0.49 28.39
C PHE A 731 62.02 -1.06 27.48
N VAL A 732 61.84 -0.94 26.17
CA VAL A 732 62.78 -1.36 25.12
C VAL A 732 63.48 -0.12 24.52
N PRO A 733 64.82 -0.01 24.56
CA PRO A 733 65.55 1.13 24.02
C PRO A 733 65.15 1.50 22.58
N ASN A 734 64.83 2.78 22.35
CA ASN A 734 64.32 3.36 21.08
C ASN A 734 62.94 2.87 20.61
N ILE A 735 62.31 1.90 21.29
CA ILE A 735 60.97 1.36 20.96
C ILE A 735 59.93 1.75 22.04
N GLY A 736 60.35 1.98 23.29
CA GLY A 736 59.44 2.15 24.42
C GLY A 736 58.92 0.81 24.93
N PRO A 737 57.79 0.74 25.63
CA PRO A 737 57.17 -0.51 26.05
C PRO A 737 56.87 -1.43 24.85
N ALA A 738 56.95 -2.74 25.04
CA ALA A 738 56.76 -3.69 23.95
C ALA A 738 56.32 -5.09 24.41
N ILE A 739 55.99 -5.93 23.43
CA ILE A 739 55.95 -7.39 23.56
C ILE A 739 57.07 -7.99 22.70
N ALA A 740 58.00 -8.73 23.31
CA ALA A 740 58.97 -9.54 22.61
C ALA A 740 58.31 -10.85 22.10
N VAL A 741 58.57 -11.20 20.85
CA VAL A 741 58.05 -12.40 20.18
C VAL A 741 59.18 -13.41 20.02
N VAL A 742 59.22 -14.40 20.91
CA VAL A 742 60.29 -15.41 20.99
C VAL A 742 59.86 -16.69 20.28
N ASP A 743 60.54 -17.03 19.18
CA ASP A 743 60.38 -18.31 18.49
C ASP A 743 61.16 -19.39 19.25
N LEU A 744 60.47 -20.44 19.69
CA LEU A 744 61.05 -21.54 20.45
C LEU A 744 61.86 -22.52 19.59
N SER A 745 61.68 -22.50 18.27
CA SER A 745 62.40 -23.39 17.34
C SER A 745 63.82 -22.88 17.03
N SER A 746 64.02 -21.57 16.92
CA SER A 746 65.34 -20.93 16.86
C SER A 746 65.91 -20.55 18.23
N ALA A 747 65.08 -20.48 19.27
CA ALA A 747 65.39 -19.89 20.58
C ALA A 747 65.86 -18.42 20.46
N THR A 748 65.17 -17.61 19.65
CA THR A 748 65.50 -16.19 19.45
C THR A 748 64.27 -15.27 19.49
N THR A 749 64.49 -14.04 19.94
CA THR A 749 63.52 -12.94 19.83
C THR A 749 63.49 -12.46 18.38
N THR A 750 62.36 -12.67 17.71
CA THR A 750 62.17 -12.41 16.27
C THR A 750 61.62 -11.01 15.98
N GLN A 751 60.88 -10.44 16.94
CA GLN A 751 60.23 -9.13 16.83
C GLN A 751 60.03 -8.52 18.22
N HIS A 752 60.07 -7.19 18.32
CA HIS A 752 59.44 -6.45 19.41
C HIS A 752 58.25 -5.68 18.84
N ILE A 753 57.07 -5.82 19.44
CA ILE A 753 55.84 -5.12 19.03
C ILE A 753 55.61 -3.97 20.01
N HIS A 754 55.71 -2.73 19.55
CA HIS A 754 55.54 -1.53 20.37
C HIS A 754 54.15 -1.44 21.00
N ILE A 755 54.09 -1.22 22.31
CA ILE A 755 52.86 -0.93 23.06
C ILE A 755 52.86 0.55 23.50
N PRO A 756 51.75 1.30 23.35
CA PRO A 756 51.72 2.75 23.66
C PRO A 756 52.00 3.15 25.12
N ALA A 757 51.98 2.21 26.06
CA ALA A 757 52.18 2.43 27.49
C ALA A 757 52.84 1.21 28.15
N ALA A 758 53.42 1.39 29.34
CA ALA A 758 54.17 0.34 30.04
C ALA A 758 53.29 -0.91 30.28
N VAL A 759 53.79 -2.11 30.02
CA VAL A 759 53.00 -3.34 30.19
C VAL A 759 53.01 -3.83 31.65
N GLN A 760 51.89 -4.40 32.10
CA GLN A 760 51.66 -4.91 33.46
C GLN A 760 51.43 -6.43 33.49
N GLU A 761 50.39 -6.92 32.81
CA GLU A 761 50.16 -8.34 32.53
C GLU A 761 49.66 -8.49 31.08
N ILE A 762 49.88 -9.67 30.50
CA ILE A 762 49.35 -10.06 29.20
C ILE A 762 48.57 -11.37 29.32
N VAL A 763 47.47 -11.47 28.60
CA VAL A 763 46.68 -12.70 28.46
C VAL A 763 46.30 -12.93 27.01
N LYS A 764 46.29 -14.19 26.58
CA LYS A 764 45.91 -14.56 25.22
C LYS A 764 44.39 -14.62 25.07
N SER A 765 43.87 -14.22 23.90
CA SER A 765 42.46 -14.45 23.54
C SER A 765 42.13 -15.96 23.45
N PRO A 766 40.87 -16.38 23.66
CA PRO A 766 40.49 -17.80 23.57
C PRO A 766 40.74 -18.44 22.21
N ASP A 767 40.65 -17.66 21.12
CA ASP A 767 40.98 -18.10 19.75
C ASP A 767 42.49 -18.16 19.46
N GLY A 768 43.32 -17.53 20.30
CA GLY A 768 44.76 -17.38 20.08
C GLY A 768 45.18 -16.33 19.07
N GLY A 769 44.24 -15.58 18.46
CA GLY A 769 44.51 -14.57 17.43
C GLY A 769 44.95 -13.20 17.98
N SER A 770 44.93 -12.99 19.29
CA SER A 770 45.27 -11.72 19.92
C SER A 770 45.85 -11.87 21.33
N LEU A 771 46.53 -10.83 21.80
CA LEU A 771 46.82 -10.62 23.22
C LEU A 771 45.99 -9.45 23.74
N PHE A 772 45.55 -9.55 24.98
CA PHE A 772 45.03 -8.44 25.77
C PHE A 772 46.07 -8.06 26.83
N ILE A 773 46.19 -6.76 27.10
CA ILE A 773 47.36 -6.16 27.74
C ILE A 773 46.87 -5.12 28.76
N THR A 774 47.13 -5.32 30.06
CA THR A 774 47.00 -4.23 31.04
C THR A 774 48.18 -3.29 30.87
N ASN A 775 47.88 -2.01 30.70
CA ASN A 775 48.88 -0.95 30.67
C ASN A 775 49.06 -0.36 32.09
N GLY A 776 50.23 0.19 32.40
CA GLY A 776 50.58 0.89 33.65
C GLY A 776 49.89 2.25 33.84
N GLY A 777 48.74 2.41 33.20
CA GLY A 777 47.80 3.51 33.38
C GLY A 777 46.38 2.92 33.42
N ASN A 778 45.39 3.73 33.05
CA ASN A 778 43.98 3.38 33.14
C ASN A 778 43.42 2.73 31.86
N THR A 779 44.19 1.90 31.15
CA THR A 779 43.75 1.33 29.85
C THR A 779 44.12 -0.14 29.68
N VAL A 780 43.29 -0.86 28.93
CA VAL A 780 43.62 -2.19 28.39
C VAL A 780 43.67 -2.11 26.86
N SER A 781 44.74 -2.69 26.31
CA SER A 781 44.97 -2.78 24.87
C SER A 781 44.75 -4.20 24.36
N LYS A 782 44.22 -4.33 23.14
CA LYS A 782 44.24 -5.56 22.34
C LYS A 782 45.29 -5.42 21.25
N LEU A 783 46.23 -6.35 21.20
CA LEU A 783 47.19 -6.56 20.12
C LEU A 783 46.68 -7.70 19.23
N ASP A 784 46.38 -7.39 17.98
CA ASP A 784 46.09 -8.38 16.94
C ASP A 784 47.40 -9.01 16.44
N LEU A 785 47.53 -10.33 16.56
CA LEU A 785 48.78 -11.05 16.29
C LEU A 785 49.03 -11.30 14.80
N ALA A 786 48.03 -11.15 13.94
CA ALA A 786 48.16 -11.33 12.49
C ALA A 786 48.61 -10.05 11.77
N THR A 787 48.30 -8.88 12.34
CA THR A 787 48.57 -7.55 11.76
C THR A 787 49.58 -6.73 12.55
N GLY A 788 49.82 -7.08 13.83
CA GLY A 788 50.61 -6.27 14.77
C GLY A 788 49.87 -5.01 15.25
N ALA A 789 48.58 -4.86 14.96
CA ALA A 789 47.81 -3.68 15.32
C ALA A 789 47.45 -3.65 16.80
N VAL A 790 47.83 -2.58 17.50
CA VAL A 790 47.46 -2.34 18.90
C VAL A 790 46.29 -1.35 18.96
N THR A 791 45.24 -1.72 19.70
CA THR A 791 44.01 -0.92 19.87
C THR A 791 43.62 -0.85 21.34
N THR A 792 43.13 0.29 21.83
CA THR A 792 42.56 0.36 23.19
C THR A 792 41.16 -0.24 23.18
N VAL A 793 40.90 -1.21 24.05
CA VAL A 793 39.59 -1.89 24.18
C VAL A 793 38.86 -1.57 25.48
N ALA A 794 39.58 -1.10 26.51
CA ALA A 794 38.98 -0.56 27.73
C ALA A 794 39.75 0.67 28.21
N THR A 795 39.02 1.61 28.80
CA THR A 795 39.56 2.72 29.59
C THR A 795 38.82 2.76 30.92
N TYR A 796 39.58 2.75 32.01
CA TYR A 796 39.11 2.76 33.39
C TYR A 796 39.10 4.20 33.90
N ASP A 797 38.12 4.56 34.73
CA ASP A 797 37.93 5.94 35.21
C ASP A 797 38.81 6.29 36.42
N ASP A 798 39.39 5.28 37.09
CA ASP A 798 40.33 5.45 38.19
C ASP A 798 41.38 4.33 38.25
N GLY A 799 42.53 4.59 38.89
CA GLY A 799 43.56 3.58 39.14
C GLY A 799 44.39 3.14 37.92
N ALA A 800 45.02 1.97 38.05
CA ALA A 800 45.82 1.34 37.00
C ALA A 800 45.61 -0.18 37.01
N GLY A 801 45.57 -0.79 35.83
CA GLY A 801 45.36 -2.22 35.67
C GLY A 801 46.58 -3.03 36.09
N THR A 802 46.41 -3.99 36.99
CA THR A 802 47.46 -4.94 37.39
C THR A 802 47.36 -6.23 36.59
N GLY A 803 46.40 -7.09 36.92
CA GLY A 803 46.16 -8.37 36.24
C GLY A 803 44.92 -8.37 35.35
N ILE A 804 44.80 -9.40 34.50
CA ILE A 804 43.84 -9.49 33.41
C ILE A 804 43.46 -10.93 33.03
N ALA A 805 42.18 -11.16 32.72
CA ALA A 805 41.71 -12.37 32.06
C ALA A 805 40.55 -12.08 31.09
N VAL A 806 40.27 -13.04 30.21
CA VAL A 806 39.18 -13.00 29.22
C VAL A 806 38.30 -14.22 29.44
N SER A 807 36.98 -14.08 29.27
CA SER A 807 36.04 -15.20 29.35
C SER A 807 36.36 -16.28 28.29
N PRO A 808 36.11 -17.57 28.56
CA PRO A 808 36.38 -18.64 27.59
C PRO A 808 35.63 -18.52 26.25
N ASP A 809 34.53 -17.75 26.20
CA ASP A 809 33.76 -17.44 24.99
C ASP A 809 34.25 -16.17 24.26
N GLY A 810 35.20 -15.43 24.83
CA GLY A 810 35.77 -14.20 24.27
C GLY A 810 34.89 -12.95 24.42
N THR A 811 33.75 -13.02 25.10
CA THR A 811 32.76 -11.93 25.17
C THR A 811 32.99 -10.92 26.29
N HIS A 812 33.82 -11.23 27.30
CA HIS A 812 34.07 -10.38 28.46
C HIS A 812 35.55 -10.35 28.84
N LEU A 813 36.02 -9.19 29.28
CA LEU A 813 37.35 -8.94 29.79
C LEU A 813 37.26 -8.45 31.24
N TYR A 814 38.12 -9.00 32.09
CA TYR A 814 38.18 -8.70 33.52
C TYR A 814 39.58 -8.19 33.85
N ALA A 815 39.69 -7.05 34.53
CA ALA A 815 40.97 -6.54 35.02
C ALA A 815 40.88 -6.11 36.49
N THR A 816 41.96 -6.28 37.25
CA THR A 816 42.06 -5.77 38.63
C THR A 816 42.49 -4.31 38.66
N ASN A 817 41.82 -3.53 39.50
CA ASN A 817 42.19 -2.17 39.83
C ASN A 817 42.85 -2.14 41.22
N TYR A 818 44.19 -2.22 41.24
CA TYR A 818 45.00 -2.34 42.45
C TYR A 818 44.74 -1.23 43.48
N GLY A 819 44.47 0.00 43.02
CA GLY A 819 44.29 1.16 43.89
C GLY A 819 42.95 1.19 44.63
N ASN A 820 41.89 0.66 44.01
CA ASN A 820 40.51 0.86 44.47
C ASN A 820 39.85 -0.41 45.03
N GLY A 821 40.49 -1.58 44.92
CA GLY A 821 39.93 -2.83 45.42
C GLY A 821 38.75 -3.32 44.60
N THR A 822 38.82 -3.15 43.28
CA THR A 822 37.77 -3.56 42.33
C THR A 822 38.31 -4.47 41.23
N VAL A 823 37.45 -5.32 40.68
CA VAL A 823 37.60 -5.89 39.34
C VAL A 823 36.65 -5.16 38.41
N GLU A 824 37.13 -4.82 37.21
CA GLU A 824 36.39 -4.05 36.22
C GLU A 824 36.06 -4.92 35.01
N VAL A 825 34.77 -5.12 34.76
CA VAL A 825 34.28 -5.98 33.67
C VAL A 825 33.92 -5.17 32.45
N THR A 826 34.61 -5.44 31.34
CA THR A 826 34.36 -4.82 30.02
C THR A 826 33.80 -5.88 29.07
N ALA A 827 32.64 -5.61 28.47
CA ALA A 827 32.12 -6.44 27.39
C ALA A 827 32.96 -6.21 26.11
N LEU A 828 33.35 -7.30 25.44
CA LEU A 828 34.07 -7.30 24.17
C LEU A 828 33.07 -7.46 23.01
N SER A 829 33.34 -6.77 21.89
CA SER A 829 32.52 -6.72 20.68
C SER A 829 33.15 -7.41 19.49
#